data_AF-A0A957DHQ8-F1
#
_entry.id   AF-A0A957DHQ8-F1
#
_cell.length_a   1.000
_cell.length_b   1.000
_cell.length_c   1.000
_cell.angle_alpha   90.00
_cell.angle_beta   90.00
_cell.angle_gamma   90.00
#
_symmetry.space_group_name_H-M   'P 1'
#
loop_
_entity.id
_entity.type
_entity.pdbx_description
1 polymer ?
#
loop_
_entity_poly.entity_id
_entity_poly.type
_entity_poly.pdbx_seq_one_letter_code
_entity_poly.pdbx_strand_id
1 'polypeptide(L)'
;MSADSHERAPLLPCSPARTRRLLNLTTLTLLLTSLSLWALRWSAQAAPPPAANPVVVREIDQARNLTINGVHAVDLSGIRQDVGDLNMDGLPDLVIGARQADPDGREDAGETYILFGPLAAGSLELSTDADVTIHGIDAGDHSGIGVAVGDFNADGINDLTIGARRADPDGRENAGEAYIIFGPFAPGVYELNDIRDVTFNGIDPFDETGVGVAGGDVNGDGYEDLTVGARQADPDGREDAGETYVVFGPFGAGMTVELAQADLLIKGKRRGDLSGYGVDTGDINHDGHLDLLVGAWAAEGSGVLNAGELYVLFGPRSAGTWDLNSDADITISGLGQEDHLGVGARSGDLNLDGYDDLMIGATTSDPDGRMEAGRAFIVYGPLDAGYYHVGDIANFYFNGIDPADYFGIGVANGDLTNDGIPDLIFGAFRADPHDKFNAGETYVVFGSLADVSLTMQANTPQPQTGMPLTYELIMANGGPGPAPNVAIVDRLSPDVTYAGSNVAECSYDPQAHAVTCLFPGLAANTAFSLYISVIPDTDGTITNTATIVSDVLDADLGNNAGIAMTIVAPACAGLTPTILGTEGADQLVGTAGNDVIFARGGDDTILGGDGDDVICGGTGDDQISGNAGSDQILGENGNDQLIGLDGNDTFWGGSGDDLIIGGPGDDSANCGSENDYFDGGDDFDTALPNCEVTVNIEASPESLPARGSRLDSHFSIFWGNRGLSLSKAVGFNRLNQLCPTLLRRCSR
;
A
#
# COMPACT_ATOMS: atom_id res chain seq x y z
N MET A 1 43.83 78.64 1.20
CA MET A 1 43.93 77.95 -0.10
C MET A 1 44.19 76.48 0.18
N SER A 2 43.35 75.56 -0.35
CA SER A 2 43.46 74.07 -0.43
C SER A 2 43.88 73.28 0.84
N ALA A 3 43.13 72.29 1.36
CA ALA A 3 42.63 71.01 0.76
C ALA A 3 43.76 69.95 0.58
N ASP A 4 43.60 68.63 0.74
CA ASP A 4 42.57 67.78 1.39
C ASP A 4 43.15 66.37 1.69
N SER A 5 42.35 65.42 2.20
CA SER A 5 42.76 64.04 2.61
C SER A 5 42.45 62.93 1.57
N HIS A 6 42.82 61.64 1.67
CA HIS A 6 43.48 60.82 2.73
C HIS A 6 44.27 59.59 2.15
N GLU A 7 44.37 58.46 2.87
CA GLU A 7 45.02 57.17 2.48
C GLU A 7 44.19 55.96 3.04
N ARG A 8 44.36 54.65 2.73
CA ARG A 8 45.36 53.85 1.97
C ARG A 8 44.74 52.53 1.40
N ALA A 9 45.58 51.54 1.01
CA ALA A 9 45.26 50.15 0.57
C ALA A 9 46.16 49.12 1.35
N PRO A 10 46.41 47.84 0.97
CA PRO A 10 45.63 46.76 0.29
C PRO A 10 45.75 45.30 0.88
N LEU A 11 44.82 44.40 0.48
CA LEU A 11 44.93 42.94 0.08
C LEU A 11 45.46 41.75 0.97
N LEU A 12 44.73 40.61 0.84
CA LEU A 12 45.07 39.14 0.96
C LEU A 12 45.06 38.46 2.39
N PRO A 13 44.91 37.11 2.54
CA PRO A 13 43.60 36.43 2.66
C PRO A 13 43.45 35.44 3.88
N CYS A 14 42.33 34.71 3.96
CA CYS A 14 41.88 33.90 5.11
C CYS A 14 42.64 32.59 5.44
N SER A 15 42.80 32.28 6.75
CA SER A 15 42.68 30.95 7.38
C SER A 15 42.76 31.07 8.94
N PRO A 16 42.12 30.19 9.76
CA PRO A 16 41.72 30.55 11.14
C PRO A 16 42.47 29.86 12.30
N ALA A 17 42.53 30.51 13.48
CA ALA A 17 42.74 29.81 14.76
C ALA A 17 42.32 30.62 16.02
N ARG A 18 41.48 30.00 16.85
CA ARG A 18 41.40 30.07 18.33
C ARG A 18 41.47 31.43 19.06
N THR A 19 40.46 31.70 19.89
CA THR A 19 40.66 31.69 21.36
C THR A 19 39.35 31.60 22.15
N ARG A 20 39.34 30.80 23.23
CA ARG A 20 38.28 30.80 24.26
C ARG A 20 38.34 32.09 25.09
N ARG A 21 37.19 32.60 25.54
CA ARG A 21 37.07 33.22 26.88
C ARG A 21 35.62 33.24 27.39
N LEU A 22 35.48 33.03 28.71
CA LEU A 22 34.20 33.00 29.42
C LEU A 22 33.68 34.42 29.69
N LEU A 23 32.37 34.63 29.56
CA LEU A 23 31.56 35.51 30.42
C LEU A 23 30.32 34.70 30.81
N ASN A 24 30.16 34.23 32.06
CA ASN A 24 29.78 34.93 33.29
C ASN A 24 28.36 35.53 33.25
N LEU A 25 27.44 34.92 34.01
CA LEU A 25 26.08 35.41 34.25
C LEU A 25 26.11 36.75 35.00
N THR A 26 25.26 37.70 34.57
CA THR A 26 24.31 38.38 35.47
C THR A 26 23.30 39.23 34.68
N THR A 27 22.04 39.18 35.12
CA THR A 27 20.97 40.17 34.86
C THR A 27 20.61 40.53 33.41
N LEU A 28 19.60 39.85 32.85
CA LEU A 28 18.48 40.53 32.20
C LEU A 28 17.19 39.69 32.27
N THR A 29 16.29 40.03 33.20
CA THR A 29 14.93 39.48 33.28
C THR A 29 13.96 40.38 32.54
N LEU A 30 13.66 40.04 31.29
CA LEU A 30 12.44 40.41 30.55
C LEU A 30 12.41 39.61 29.23
N LEU A 31 11.21 39.27 28.74
CA LEU A 31 10.91 38.26 27.71
C LEU A 31 11.14 36.79 28.15
N LEU A 32 10.08 36.21 28.71
CA LEU A 32 9.93 34.78 28.95
C LEU A 32 8.55 34.31 28.45
N THR A 33 8.24 34.60 27.17
CA THR A 33 7.04 34.13 26.43
C THR A 33 7.29 34.14 24.91
N SER A 34 8.31 33.43 24.41
CA SER A 34 8.50 33.16 22.96
C SER A 34 9.72 32.26 22.68
N LEU A 35 9.83 31.09 23.34
CA LEU A 35 10.81 30.05 23.00
C LEU A 35 10.38 28.68 23.56
N SER A 36 9.24 28.21 23.07
CA SER A 36 8.70 26.85 23.32
C SER A 36 8.21 26.17 22.03
N LEU A 37 8.88 26.48 20.92
CA LEU A 37 9.08 25.57 19.80
C LEU A 37 10.61 25.39 19.67
N TRP A 38 11.08 24.28 19.08
CA TRP A 38 12.49 23.86 18.95
C TRP A 38 13.15 23.14 20.16
N ALA A 39 12.36 22.57 21.08
CA ALA A 39 12.89 21.64 22.11
C ALA A 39 11.94 20.45 22.40
N LEU A 40 11.38 19.86 21.33
CA LEU A 40 10.52 18.67 21.39
C LEU A 40 10.73 17.79 20.13
N ARG A 41 11.98 17.36 19.91
CA ARG A 41 12.31 16.18 19.11
C ARG A 41 13.37 15.38 19.86
N TRP A 42 13.24 14.06 19.79
CA TRP A 42 14.11 13.05 20.44
C TRP A 42 14.05 12.96 21.97
N SER A 43 12.87 12.59 22.45
CA SER A 43 12.76 11.40 23.30
C SER A 43 11.61 10.53 22.78
N ALA A 44 11.85 9.82 21.67
CA ALA A 44 10.97 8.74 21.24
C ALA A 44 11.15 7.59 22.24
N GLN A 45 10.41 7.66 23.34
CA GLN A 45 10.01 6.44 24.03
C GLN A 45 9.22 5.66 22.98
N ALA A 46 9.75 4.52 22.53
CA ALA A 46 9.07 3.71 21.52
C ALA A 46 7.61 3.53 21.94
N ALA A 47 6.68 3.79 21.01
CA ALA A 47 5.31 3.39 21.23
C ALA A 47 5.34 1.88 21.56
N PRO A 48 4.53 1.38 22.52
CA PRO A 48 4.28 -0.05 22.55
C PRO A 48 3.83 -0.45 21.13
N PRO A 49 4.26 -1.60 20.61
CA PRO A 49 3.83 -2.05 19.29
C PRO A 49 2.30 -1.96 19.22
N PRO A 50 1.72 -1.63 18.04
CA PRO A 50 0.28 -1.71 17.88
C PRO A 50 -0.18 -3.08 18.38
N ALA A 51 -1.25 -3.10 19.19
CA ALA A 51 -1.78 -4.37 19.68
C ALA A 51 -2.03 -5.26 18.46
N ALA A 52 -1.41 -6.44 18.43
CA ALA A 52 -1.40 -7.31 17.26
C ALA A 52 -2.80 -7.38 16.66
N ASN A 53 -2.93 -7.02 15.37
CA ASN A 53 -4.16 -7.26 14.66
C ASN A 53 -4.47 -8.76 14.81
N PRO A 54 -5.70 -9.14 15.18
CA PRO A 54 -6.03 -10.55 15.34
C PRO A 54 -5.81 -11.24 13.99
N VAL A 55 -4.79 -12.11 13.93
CA VAL A 55 -4.40 -12.81 12.70
C VAL A 55 -5.64 -13.52 12.14
N VAL A 56 -6.00 -13.17 10.91
CA VAL A 56 -7.27 -13.61 10.34
C VAL A 56 -7.15 -15.07 9.89
N VAL A 57 -8.10 -15.91 10.29
CA VAL A 57 -8.21 -17.27 9.75
C VAL A 57 -8.98 -17.21 8.44
N ARG A 58 -8.41 -17.76 7.36
CA ARG A 58 -9.12 -17.99 6.10
C ARG A 58 -9.41 -19.48 5.94
N GLU A 59 -10.62 -19.80 5.48
CA GLU A 59 -11.05 -21.15 5.11
C GLU A 59 -11.05 -21.29 3.58
N ILE A 60 -10.73 -22.48 3.07
CA ILE A 60 -10.74 -22.77 1.63
C ILE A 60 -12.17 -23.12 1.19
N ASP A 61 -12.87 -22.18 0.55
CA ASP A 61 -14.17 -22.44 -0.09
C ASP A 61 -13.96 -23.25 -1.39
N GLN A 62 -13.99 -24.57 -1.30
CA GLN A 62 -13.85 -25.48 -2.45
C GLN A 62 -14.87 -25.23 -3.58
N ALA A 63 -15.97 -24.51 -3.34
CA ALA A 63 -16.94 -24.18 -4.38
C ALA A 63 -16.53 -22.96 -5.24
N ARG A 64 -15.53 -22.19 -4.81
CA ARG A 64 -14.99 -21.01 -5.51
C ARG A 64 -13.56 -21.20 -6.00
N ASN A 65 -12.86 -22.17 -5.44
CA ASN A 65 -11.44 -22.46 -5.65
C ASN A 65 -11.27 -23.73 -6.49
N LEU A 66 -10.03 -24.16 -6.71
CA LEU A 66 -9.71 -25.40 -7.41
C LEU A 66 -9.05 -26.42 -6.45
N THR A 67 -9.49 -27.68 -6.51
CA THR A 67 -8.89 -28.82 -5.80
C THR A 67 -8.39 -29.87 -6.80
N ILE A 68 -7.09 -30.16 -6.76
CA ILE A 68 -6.41 -31.09 -7.67
C ILE A 68 -6.07 -32.37 -6.91
N ASN A 69 -6.57 -33.50 -7.40
CA ASN A 69 -6.56 -34.77 -6.68
C ASN A 69 -5.45 -35.71 -7.16
N GLY A 70 -4.75 -36.34 -6.22
CA GLY A 70 -3.73 -37.37 -6.47
C GLY A 70 -4.24 -38.63 -7.16
N VAL A 71 -3.34 -39.37 -7.81
CA VAL A 71 -3.67 -40.44 -8.76
C VAL A 71 -4.01 -41.76 -8.08
N HIS A 72 -3.08 -42.29 -7.29
CA HIS A 72 -3.14 -43.56 -6.58
C HIS A 72 -2.83 -43.39 -5.08
N ALA A 73 -3.18 -44.40 -4.30
CA ALA A 73 -2.98 -44.37 -2.85
C ALA A 73 -1.48 -44.42 -2.51
N VAL A 74 -1.05 -43.52 -1.63
CA VAL A 74 0.34 -43.34 -1.16
C VAL A 74 1.28 -42.63 -2.16
N ASP A 75 0.80 -42.11 -3.30
CA ASP A 75 1.63 -41.33 -4.24
C ASP A 75 2.24 -40.06 -3.62
N LEU A 76 1.58 -39.52 -2.58
CA LEU A 76 1.96 -38.28 -1.90
C LEU A 76 2.06 -37.07 -2.85
N SER A 77 1.10 -36.93 -3.77
CA SER A 77 1.01 -35.77 -4.65
C SER A 77 0.74 -34.49 -3.88
N GLY A 78 1.13 -33.34 -4.46
CA GLY A 78 0.98 -32.06 -3.79
C GLY A 78 1.99 -31.83 -2.67
N ILE A 79 3.13 -32.50 -2.69
CA ILE A 79 4.18 -32.30 -1.68
C ILE A 79 5.04 -31.05 -1.94
N ARG A 80 5.15 -30.68 -3.22
CA ARG A 80 5.76 -29.47 -3.74
C ARG A 80 4.98 -29.00 -4.96
N GLN A 81 4.99 -27.70 -5.15
CA GLN A 81 4.40 -27.01 -6.27
C GLN A 81 5.32 -25.87 -6.66
N ASP A 82 5.31 -25.51 -7.94
CA ASP A 82 5.85 -24.26 -8.44
C ASP A 82 5.06 -23.84 -9.69
N VAL A 83 5.18 -22.59 -10.13
CA VAL A 83 4.37 -21.96 -11.17
C VAL A 83 5.24 -21.19 -12.16
N GLY A 84 4.97 -21.36 -13.45
CA GLY A 84 5.59 -20.58 -14.53
C GLY A 84 5.21 -21.06 -15.92
N ASP A 85 5.41 -20.25 -16.95
CA ASP A 85 5.11 -20.59 -18.35
C ASP A 85 6.12 -21.63 -18.89
N LEU A 86 5.74 -22.90 -18.87
CA LEU A 86 6.58 -24.03 -19.27
C LEU A 86 6.31 -24.45 -20.72
N ASN A 87 5.21 -24.00 -21.33
CA ASN A 87 4.78 -24.38 -22.67
C ASN A 87 5.00 -23.28 -23.74
N MET A 88 5.33 -22.05 -23.31
CA MET A 88 5.54 -20.83 -24.10
C MET A 88 4.26 -20.27 -24.76
N ASP A 89 3.12 -20.35 -24.08
CA ASP A 89 1.88 -19.67 -24.51
C ASP A 89 1.64 -18.30 -23.83
N GLY A 90 2.48 -17.95 -22.85
CA GLY A 90 2.41 -16.71 -22.08
C GLY A 90 1.50 -16.77 -20.85
N LEU A 91 1.03 -17.95 -20.46
CA LEU A 91 0.26 -18.17 -19.24
C LEU A 91 1.08 -19.00 -18.24
N PRO A 92 0.91 -18.81 -16.92
CA PRO A 92 1.58 -19.63 -15.93
C PRO A 92 0.97 -21.04 -15.87
N ASP A 93 1.82 -22.05 -15.96
CA ASP A 93 1.49 -23.45 -15.75
C ASP A 93 1.76 -23.87 -14.30
N LEU A 94 1.03 -24.84 -13.78
CA LEU A 94 1.22 -25.37 -12.41
C LEU A 94 1.94 -26.72 -12.42
N VAL A 95 3.08 -26.78 -11.72
CA VAL A 95 3.84 -28.02 -11.49
C VAL A 95 3.44 -28.64 -10.16
N ILE A 96 3.28 -29.97 -10.12
CA ILE A 96 2.97 -30.72 -8.89
C ILE A 96 3.85 -31.96 -8.78
N GLY A 97 4.57 -32.11 -7.67
CA GLY A 97 5.39 -33.29 -7.35
C GLY A 97 4.61 -34.38 -6.60
N ALA A 98 4.89 -35.65 -6.91
CA ALA A 98 4.33 -36.86 -6.26
C ALA A 98 5.42 -37.90 -5.97
N ARG A 99 6.12 -37.71 -4.85
CA ARG A 99 7.39 -38.39 -4.52
C ARG A 99 7.31 -39.88 -4.16
N GLN A 100 6.14 -40.49 -4.22
CA GLN A 100 5.92 -41.92 -3.93
C GLN A 100 5.00 -42.59 -4.96
N ALA A 101 4.77 -41.94 -6.10
CA ALA A 101 4.12 -42.58 -7.25
C ALA A 101 5.00 -43.71 -7.83
N ASP A 102 4.35 -44.71 -8.43
CA ASP A 102 4.96 -45.94 -8.95
C ASP A 102 4.99 -45.99 -10.50
N PRO A 103 5.69 -45.07 -11.21
CA PRO A 103 5.64 -44.97 -12.67
C PRO A 103 6.09 -46.26 -13.36
N ASP A 104 5.24 -46.80 -14.23
CA ASP A 104 5.41 -48.10 -14.90
C ASP A 104 5.71 -49.29 -13.95
N GLY A 105 5.35 -49.15 -12.66
CA GLY A 105 5.58 -50.16 -11.62
C GLY A 105 6.98 -50.11 -10.99
N ARG A 106 7.70 -48.98 -11.11
CA ARG A 106 8.90 -48.69 -10.32
C ARG A 106 8.50 -48.15 -8.94
N GLU A 107 8.50 -49.02 -7.94
CA GLU A 107 8.15 -48.69 -6.54
C GLU A 107 8.89 -47.43 -6.05
N ASP A 108 8.16 -46.41 -5.57
CA ASP A 108 8.70 -45.17 -5.00
C ASP A 108 9.64 -44.35 -5.92
N ALA A 109 9.62 -44.55 -7.25
CA ALA A 109 10.44 -43.73 -8.18
C ALA A 109 9.96 -42.28 -8.27
N GLY A 110 8.66 -42.04 -8.04
CA GLY A 110 8.02 -40.72 -8.05
C GLY A 110 7.63 -40.22 -9.43
N GLU A 111 6.69 -39.28 -9.46
CA GLU A 111 6.20 -38.61 -10.66
C GLU A 111 6.16 -37.09 -10.45
N THR A 112 6.21 -36.33 -11.54
CA THR A 112 5.95 -34.88 -11.56
C THR A 112 4.95 -34.57 -12.67
N TYR A 113 3.95 -33.75 -12.37
CA TYR A 113 2.89 -33.37 -13.29
C TYR A 113 2.97 -31.89 -13.63
N ILE A 114 2.56 -31.52 -14.84
CA ILE A 114 2.33 -30.12 -15.25
C ILE A 114 0.89 -30.00 -15.76
N LEU A 115 0.18 -28.98 -15.28
CA LEU A 115 -1.16 -28.57 -15.69
C LEU A 115 -1.04 -27.22 -16.40
N PHE A 116 -1.45 -27.15 -17.67
CA PHE A 116 -1.27 -25.92 -18.44
C PHE A 116 -2.34 -24.87 -18.15
N GLY A 117 -1.94 -23.59 -18.17
CA GLY A 117 -2.81 -22.45 -17.87
C GLY A 117 -3.86 -22.16 -18.97
N PRO A 118 -4.91 -21.37 -18.66
CA PRO A 118 -5.30 -20.90 -17.34
C PRO A 118 -6.25 -21.90 -16.65
N LEU A 119 -6.16 -21.99 -15.33
CA LEU A 119 -6.97 -22.86 -14.50
C LEU A 119 -8.27 -22.18 -14.04
N ALA A 120 -9.24 -22.98 -13.56
CA ALA A 120 -10.56 -22.49 -13.16
C ALA A 120 -11.14 -23.29 -11.99
N ALA A 121 -12.12 -22.71 -11.30
CA ALA A 121 -12.77 -23.30 -10.12
C ALA A 121 -13.41 -24.67 -10.40
N GLY A 122 -13.31 -25.57 -9.41
CA GLY A 122 -13.84 -26.93 -9.49
C GLY A 122 -12.85 -27.96 -8.94
N SER A 123 -12.77 -29.10 -9.60
CA SER A 123 -11.81 -30.15 -9.25
C SER A 123 -11.27 -30.85 -10.49
N LEU A 124 -10.00 -31.22 -10.45
CA LEU A 124 -9.25 -31.93 -11.48
C LEU A 124 -8.62 -33.21 -10.88
N GLU A 125 -8.44 -34.25 -11.68
CA GLU A 125 -7.73 -35.47 -11.31
C GLU A 125 -6.44 -35.55 -12.12
N LEU A 126 -5.28 -35.60 -11.46
CA LEU A 126 -3.98 -35.68 -12.15
C LEU A 126 -3.88 -36.86 -13.14
N SER A 127 -4.66 -37.92 -12.90
CA SER A 127 -4.72 -39.12 -13.76
C SER A 127 -5.39 -38.92 -15.13
N THR A 128 -6.11 -37.80 -15.32
CA THR A 128 -6.88 -37.51 -16.54
C THR A 128 -6.68 -36.11 -17.08
N ASP A 129 -6.35 -35.15 -16.21
CA ASP A 129 -6.33 -33.73 -16.53
C ASP A 129 -4.90 -33.14 -16.59
N ALA A 130 -3.86 -33.86 -16.16
CA ALA A 130 -2.48 -33.43 -16.34
C ALA A 130 -2.07 -33.45 -17.83
N ASP A 131 -1.55 -32.34 -18.33
CA ASP A 131 -1.05 -32.21 -19.70
C ASP A 131 0.29 -32.95 -19.88
N VAL A 132 1.15 -32.86 -18.86
CA VAL A 132 2.46 -33.51 -18.83
C VAL A 132 2.60 -34.39 -17.59
N THR A 133 3.19 -35.57 -17.77
CA THR A 133 3.64 -36.45 -16.69
C THR A 133 5.10 -36.83 -16.92
N ILE A 134 5.95 -36.66 -15.91
CA ILE A 134 7.37 -37.03 -15.94
C ILE A 134 7.57 -38.15 -14.92
N HIS A 135 8.00 -39.31 -15.41
CA HIS A 135 8.32 -40.48 -14.59
C HIS A 135 9.74 -40.40 -14.02
N GLY A 136 9.88 -40.71 -12.74
CA GLY A 136 11.16 -40.89 -12.05
C GLY A 136 12.01 -42.03 -12.61
N ILE A 137 13.31 -42.03 -12.29
CA ILE A 137 14.31 -42.87 -12.97
C ILE A 137 14.31 -44.30 -12.41
N ASP A 138 14.87 -44.47 -11.22
CA ASP A 138 15.04 -45.76 -10.54
C ASP A 138 14.07 -45.90 -9.35
N ALA A 139 13.77 -47.15 -8.99
CA ALA A 139 12.83 -47.46 -7.91
C ALA A 139 13.43 -47.05 -6.54
N GLY A 140 12.69 -46.23 -5.80
CA GLY A 140 13.10 -45.68 -4.52
C GLY A 140 13.81 -44.32 -4.58
N ASP A 141 13.95 -43.68 -5.75
CA ASP A 141 14.59 -42.36 -5.90
C ASP A 141 13.80 -41.21 -5.25
N HIS A 142 12.47 -41.37 -5.10
CA HIS A 142 11.53 -40.32 -4.67
C HIS A 142 11.63 -39.01 -5.48
N SER A 143 11.66 -39.09 -6.81
CA SER A 143 11.65 -37.91 -7.69
C SER A 143 10.35 -37.09 -7.54
N GLY A 144 10.40 -35.78 -7.79
CA GLY A 144 9.27 -34.88 -7.53
C GLY A 144 9.10 -34.52 -6.05
N ILE A 145 10.13 -34.74 -5.21
CA ILE A 145 10.16 -34.24 -3.83
C ILE A 145 10.62 -32.78 -3.72
N GLY A 146 11.33 -32.30 -4.75
CA GLY A 146 11.62 -30.89 -5.00
C GLY A 146 11.17 -30.57 -6.42
N VAL A 147 10.49 -29.44 -6.63
CA VAL A 147 10.28 -28.86 -7.97
C VAL A 147 10.57 -27.36 -7.90
N ALA A 148 11.14 -26.80 -8.96
CA ALA A 148 11.30 -25.36 -9.14
C ALA A 148 11.25 -24.99 -10.62
N VAL A 149 10.78 -23.79 -10.96
CA VAL A 149 10.63 -23.29 -12.33
C VAL A 149 11.45 -22.00 -12.52
N GLY A 150 12.14 -21.85 -13.65
CA GLY A 150 12.99 -20.68 -13.96
C GLY A 150 13.79 -20.83 -15.27
N ASP A 151 14.34 -19.75 -15.82
CA ASP A 151 15.12 -19.74 -17.08
C ASP A 151 16.60 -20.07 -16.83
N PHE A 152 16.85 -21.31 -16.40
CA PHE A 152 18.17 -21.80 -16.02
C PHE A 152 19.19 -21.79 -17.17
N ASN A 153 18.74 -21.90 -18.43
CA ASN A 153 19.62 -21.91 -19.59
C ASN A 153 19.81 -20.52 -20.27
N ALA A 154 19.02 -19.52 -19.88
CA ALA A 154 18.99 -18.15 -20.40
C ALA A 154 18.58 -18.04 -21.88
N ASP A 155 17.60 -18.85 -22.33
CA ASP A 155 16.98 -18.74 -23.66
C ASP A 155 15.62 -18.03 -23.68
N GLY A 156 15.09 -17.66 -22.50
CA GLY A 156 13.84 -16.92 -22.33
C GLY A 156 12.61 -17.82 -22.21
N ILE A 157 12.79 -19.09 -21.88
CA ILE A 157 11.74 -20.08 -21.63
C ILE A 157 11.93 -20.58 -20.20
N ASN A 158 10.86 -20.83 -19.45
CA ASN A 158 11.04 -21.47 -18.15
C ASN A 158 11.40 -22.95 -18.36
N ASP A 159 12.46 -23.36 -17.68
CA ASP A 159 12.90 -24.73 -17.52
C ASP A 159 12.31 -25.31 -16.21
N LEU A 160 12.36 -26.63 -16.06
CA LEU A 160 11.86 -27.32 -14.86
C LEU A 160 13.01 -28.01 -14.13
N THR A 161 13.16 -27.71 -12.84
CA THR A 161 13.99 -28.49 -11.91
C THR A 161 13.17 -29.56 -11.21
N ILE A 162 13.69 -30.79 -11.11
CA ILE A 162 13.13 -31.90 -10.32
C ILE A 162 14.20 -32.46 -9.39
N GLY A 163 13.89 -32.55 -8.10
CA GLY A 163 14.72 -33.22 -7.09
C GLY A 163 14.32 -34.66 -6.83
N ALA A 164 15.30 -35.54 -6.61
CA ALA A 164 15.18 -36.96 -6.32
C ALA A 164 16.09 -37.35 -5.14
N ARG A 165 15.58 -37.10 -3.91
CA ARG A 165 16.40 -37.13 -2.69
C ARG A 165 17.05 -38.46 -2.33
N ARG A 166 16.62 -39.57 -2.94
CA ARG A 166 17.12 -40.92 -2.63
C ARG A 166 17.86 -41.58 -3.79
N ALA A 167 18.07 -40.85 -4.89
CA ALA A 167 18.95 -41.30 -5.94
C ALA A 167 20.38 -41.55 -5.39
N ASP A 168 21.08 -42.50 -6.02
CA ASP A 168 22.40 -42.99 -5.62
C ASP A 168 23.52 -42.50 -6.57
N PRO A 169 23.87 -41.20 -6.61
CA PRO A 169 24.85 -40.66 -7.55
C PRO A 169 26.22 -41.32 -7.37
N ASP A 170 26.75 -41.91 -8.44
CA ASP A 170 27.96 -42.75 -8.42
C ASP A 170 27.92 -43.92 -7.39
N GLY A 171 26.73 -44.35 -6.98
CA GLY A 171 26.52 -45.40 -5.97
C GLY A 171 26.67 -44.92 -4.51
N ARG A 172 26.52 -43.61 -4.26
CA ARG A 172 26.42 -43.04 -2.90
C ARG A 172 24.99 -43.17 -2.38
N GLU A 173 24.75 -44.18 -1.56
CA GLU A 173 23.44 -44.52 -0.98
C GLU A 173 22.69 -43.29 -0.43
N ASN A 174 21.55 -42.93 -1.02
CA ASN A 174 20.70 -41.79 -0.67
C ASN A 174 21.42 -40.42 -0.58
N ALA A 175 22.51 -40.20 -1.31
CA ALA A 175 23.11 -38.86 -1.38
C ALA A 175 22.18 -37.85 -2.08
N GLY A 176 21.32 -38.33 -2.99
CA GLY A 176 20.32 -37.57 -3.71
C GLY A 176 20.84 -36.90 -4.99
N GLU A 177 19.95 -36.71 -5.96
CA GLU A 177 20.22 -35.99 -7.20
C GLU A 177 19.16 -34.89 -7.43
N ALA A 178 19.51 -33.87 -8.20
CA ALA A 178 18.54 -32.94 -8.80
C ALA A 178 18.83 -32.81 -10.30
N TYR A 179 17.81 -32.48 -11.09
CA TYR A 179 17.90 -32.39 -12.54
C TYR A 179 17.23 -31.13 -13.05
N ILE A 180 17.80 -30.49 -14.07
CA ILE A 180 17.09 -29.48 -14.87
C ILE A 180 16.72 -30.11 -16.21
N ILE A 181 15.51 -29.83 -16.66
CA ILE A 181 14.96 -30.19 -17.97
C ILE A 181 14.65 -28.88 -18.68
N PHE A 182 15.21 -28.66 -19.87
CA PHE A 182 14.99 -27.41 -20.58
C PHE A 182 13.65 -27.38 -21.32
N GLY A 183 13.01 -26.21 -21.32
CA GLY A 183 11.73 -25.97 -21.98
C GLY A 183 11.83 -25.88 -23.52
N PRO A 184 10.69 -25.73 -24.23
CA PRO A 184 9.32 -25.76 -23.73
C PRO A 184 8.73 -27.18 -23.75
N PHE A 185 7.78 -27.43 -22.87
CA PHE A 185 7.06 -28.70 -22.77
C PHE A 185 5.87 -28.78 -23.74
N ALA A 186 5.58 -30.00 -24.19
CA ALA A 186 4.37 -30.32 -24.96
C ALA A 186 3.60 -31.46 -24.26
N PRO A 187 2.27 -31.56 -24.42
CA PRO A 187 1.48 -32.57 -23.71
C PRO A 187 1.95 -33.99 -24.01
N GLY A 188 2.16 -34.79 -22.95
CA GLY A 188 2.69 -36.14 -23.08
C GLY A 188 3.29 -36.72 -21.79
N VAL A 189 3.68 -37.98 -21.88
CA VAL A 189 4.39 -38.69 -20.80
C VAL A 189 5.86 -38.81 -21.18
N TYR A 190 6.75 -38.47 -20.24
CA TYR A 190 8.20 -38.44 -20.42
C TYR A 190 8.92 -39.28 -19.36
N GLU A 191 10.06 -39.85 -19.73
CA GLU A 191 10.99 -40.50 -18.81
C GLU A 191 12.09 -39.52 -18.43
N LEU A 192 12.25 -39.19 -17.13
CA LEU A 192 13.20 -38.20 -16.64
C LEU A 192 14.65 -38.48 -17.10
N ASN A 193 15.03 -39.76 -17.19
CA ASN A 193 16.34 -40.17 -17.71
C ASN A 193 16.59 -39.72 -19.17
N ASP A 194 15.54 -39.63 -19.98
CA ASP A 194 15.62 -39.38 -21.43
C ASP A 194 15.51 -37.88 -21.77
N ILE A 195 15.02 -37.04 -20.84
CA ILE A 195 14.82 -35.59 -21.03
C ILE A 195 15.69 -34.68 -20.14
N ARG A 196 16.36 -35.20 -19.10
CA ARG A 196 17.25 -34.37 -18.25
C ARG A 196 18.42 -33.77 -19.04
N ASP A 197 18.58 -32.45 -18.94
CA ASP A 197 19.66 -31.69 -19.57
C ASP A 197 20.83 -31.45 -18.61
N VAL A 198 20.54 -31.23 -17.33
CA VAL A 198 21.55 -31.02 -16.28
C VAL A 198 21.30 -32.00 -15.14
N THR A 199 22.36 -32.46 -14.49
CA THR A 199 22.29 -33.33 -13.30
C THR A 199 23.21 -32.80 -12.20
N PHE A 200 22.70 -32.74 -10.97
CA PHE A 200 23.41 -32.27 -9.78
C PHE A 200 23.51 -33.43 -8.78
N ASN A 201 24.72 -33.81 -8.44
CA ASN A 201 25.01 -34.97 -7.59
C ASN A 201 25.25 -34.51 -6.14
N GLY A 202 24.48 -35.08 -5.20
CA GLY A 202 24.69 -34.94 -3.76
C GLY A 202 26.04 -35.49 -3.30
N ILE A 203 26.56 -34.97 -2.18
CA ILE A 203 27.96 -35.14 -1.81
C ILE A 203 28.22 -36.46 -1.08
N ASP A 204 27.68 -36.61 0.13
CA ASP A 204 27.91 -37.74 1.01
C ASP A 204 26.65 -38.65 1.12
N PRO A 205 26.80 -39.95 1.41
CA PRO A 205 25.65 -40.85 1.55
C PRO A 205 24.70 -40.41 2.66
N PHE A 206 23.39 -40.53 2.38
CA PHE A 206 22.27 -40.13 3.23
C PHE A 206 22.05 -38.62 3.44
N ASP A 207 22.76 -37.74 2.72
CA ASP A 207 22.53 -36.28 2.78
C ASP A 207 21.10 -35.86 2.31
N GLU A 208 20.44 -36.70 1.51
CA GLU A 208 19.12 -36.49 0.91
C GLU A 208 18.99 -35.16 0.11
N THR A 209 19.97 -34.90 -0.76
CA THR A 209 20.05 -33.74 -1.67
C THR A 209 18.86 -33.65 -2.62
N GLY A 210 18.33 -32.44 -2.85
CA GLY A 210 17.22 -32.20 -3.78
C GLY A 210 15.83 -32.28 -3.15
N VAL A 211 15.76 -32.31 -1.81
CA VAL A 211 14.49 -32.18 -1.06
C VAL A 211 13.91 -30.76 -1.11
N GLY A 212 14.79 -29.76 -1.22
CA GLY A 212 14.46 -28.38 -1.54
C GLY A 212 15.23 -27.97 -2.79
N VAL A 213 14.56 -27.30 -3.72
CA VAL A 213 15.16 -26.68 -4.91
C VAL A 213 14.47 -25.34 -5.17
N ALA A 214 15.19 -24.36 -5.69
CA ALA A 214 14.66 -23.05 -6.09
C ALA A 214 15.53 -22.39 -7.16
N GLY A 215 14.90 -21.65 -8.07
CA GLY A 215 15.57 -20.73 -9.01
C GLY A 215 15.71 -19.33 -8.44
N GLY A 216 16.65 -18.55 -9.00
CA GLY A 216 16.74 -17.10 -8.83
C GLY A 216 18.17 -16.57 -9.02
N ASP A 217 18.32 -15.32 -9.45
CA ASP A 217 19.61 -14.61 -9.51
C ASP A 217 20.12 -14.24 -8.10
N VAL A 218 20.69 -15.23 -7.40
CA VAL A 218 21.25 -15.10 -6.05
C VAL A 218 22.51 -14.23 -6.05
N ASN A 219 23.31 -14.30 -7.11
CA ASN A 219 24.62 -13.67 -7.18
C ASN A 219 24.58 -12.23 -7.74
N GLY A 220 23.50 -11.85 -8.42
CA GLY A 220 23.25 -10.52 -8.98
C GLY A 220 23.90 -10.27 -10.35
N ASP A 221 24.13 -11.31 -11.16
CA ASP A 221 24.73 -11.19 -12.50
C ASP A 221 23.74 -11.24 -13.66
N GLY A 222 22.45 -11.46 -13.37
CA GLY A 222 21.35 -11.49 -14.32
C GLY A 222 21.09 -12.86 -14.95
N TYR A 223 21.61 -13.94 -14.37
CA TYR A 223 21.29 -15.32 -14.72
C TYR A 223 20.60 -16.05 -13.57
N GLU A 224 19.77 -17.02 -13.90
CA GLU A 224 19.07 -17.87 -12.94
C GLU A 224 20.06 -18.87 -12.30
N ASP A 225 20.34 -18.71 -11.01
CA ASP A 225 21.15 -19.66 -10.23
C ASP A 225 20.26 -20.79 -9.69
N LEU A 226 20.82 -21.98 -9.48
CA LEU A 226 20.10 -23.09 -8.84
C LEU A 226 20.50 -23.25 -7.37
N THR A 227 19.51 -23.10 -6.48
CA THR A 227 19.62 -23.46 -5.06
C THR A 227 19.15 -24.89 -4.83
N VAL A 228 19.92 -25.70 -4.10
CA VAL A 228 19.62 -27.11 -3.78
C VAL A 228 19.90 -27.41 -2.31
N GLY A 229 18.90 -27.92 -1.59
CA GLY A 229 19.00 -28.30 -0.19
C GLY A 229 19.30 -29.80 0.04
N ALA A 230 20.12 -30.09 1.04
CA ALA A 230 20.48 -31.43 1.50
C ALA A 230 20.27 -31.52 3.02
N ARG A 231 19.05 -31.91 3.41
CA ARG A 231 18.55 -31.73 4.78
C ARG A 231 19.30 -32.52 5.86
N GLN A 232 19.93 -33.64 5.49
CA GLN A 232 20.58 -34.55 6.45
C GLN A 232 22.10 -34.34 6.53
N ALA A 233 22.67 -33.43 5.73
CA ALA A 233 24.11 -33.19 5.71
C ALA A 233 24.66 -32.72 7.07
N ASP A 234 25.96 -32.98 7.29
CA ASP A 234 26.67 -32.87 8.58
C ASP A 234 27.68 -31.69 8.65
N PRO A 235 27.27 -30.42 8.47
CA PRO A 235 28.18 -29.27 8.37
C PRO A 235 29.08 -29.13 9.60
N ASP A 236 30.39 -29.23 9.39
CA ASP A 236 31.42 -29.22 10.45
C ASP A 236 31.22 -30.29 11.55
N GLY A 237 30.53 -31.40 11.22
CA GLY A 237 30.20 -32.48 12.15
C GLY A 237 28.98 -32.21 13.03
N ARG A 238 28.11 -31.27 12.63
CA ARG A 238 26.76 -31.09 13.21
C ARG A 238 25.80 -32.08 12.53
N GLU A 239 25.72 -33.29 13.08
CA GLU A 239 24.84 -34.37 12.59
C GLU A 239 23.41 -33.88 12.28
N ASP A 240 22.88 -34.16 11.08
CA ASP A 240 21.53 -33.77 10.65
C ASP A 240 21.22 -32.26 10.75
N ALA A 241 22.22 -31.37 10.67
CA ALA A 241 21.96 -29.92 10.65
C ALA A 241 21.48 -29.42 9.27
N GLY A 242 21.88 -30.13 8.21
CA GLY A 242 21.57 -29.83 6.82
C GLY A 242 22.52 -28.81 6.19
N GLU A 243 22.65 -28.88 4.87
CA GLU A 243 23.39 -27.92 4.05
C GLU A 243 22.50 -27.44 2.89
N THR A 244 22.81 -26.27 2.33
CA THR A 244 22.17 -25.76 1.11
C THR A 244 23.24 -25.19 0.20
N TYR A 245 23.22 -25.62 -1.05
CA TYR A 245 24.18 -25.28 -2.08
C TYR A 245 23.54 -24.33 -3.08
N VAL A 246 24.30 -23.36 -3.60
CA VAL A 246 23.91 -22.60 -4.79
C VAL A 246 24.98 -22.79 -5.85
N VAL A 247 24.57 -23.16 -7.04
CA VAL A 247 25.42 -23.26 -8.24
C VAL A 247 25.03 -22.12 -9.16
N PHE A 248 26.01 -21.33 -9.61
CA PHE A 248 25.70 -20.16 -10.41
C PHE A 248 25.46 -20.49 -11.89
N GLY A 249 24.49 -19.80 -12.49
CA GLY A 249 24.08 -19.99 -13.88
C GLY A 249 25.01 -19.31 -14.91
N PRO A 250 24.63 -19.32 -16.20
CA PRO A 250 23.57 -20.14 -16.80
C PRO A 250 24.05 -21.57 -17.10
N PHE A 251 23.12 -22.50 -17.21
CA PHE A 251 23.40 -23.92 -17.41
C PHE A 251 23.36 -24.35 -18.89
N GLY A 252 24.06 -25.44 -19.22
CA GLY A 252 24.10 -26.01 -20.57
C GLY A 252 23.77 -27.51 -20.60
N ALA A 253 23.22 -27.98 -21.72
CA ALA A 253 22.76 -29.35 -21.87
C ALA A 253 23.89 -30.39 -21.85
N GLY A 254 23.63 -31.52 -21.19
CA GLY A 254 24.57 -32.61 -20.95
C GLY A 254 25.58 -32.35 -19.83
N MET A 255 25.32 -31.38 -18.94
CA MET A 255 26.20 -31.09 -17.80
C MET A 255 25.90 -31.99 -16.59
N THR A 256 26.95 -32.33 -15.86
CA THR A 256 26.87 -32.99 -14.55
C THR A 256 27.72 -32.21 -13.56
N VAL A 257 27.11 -31.80 -12.44
CA VAL A 257 27.71 -30.97 -11.41
C VAL A 257 27.77 -31.77 -10.11
N GLU A 258 28.96 -31.92 -9.53
CA GLU A 258 29.10 -32.39 -8.14
C GLU A 258 28.87 -31.21 -7.21
N LEU A 259 27.93 -31.28 -6.27
CA LEU A 259 27.64 -30.15 -5.36
C LEU A 259 28.83 -29.79 -4.43
N ALA A 260 29.82 -30.67 -4.31
CA ALA A 260 31.13 -30.36 -3.71
C ALA A 260 31.92 -29.26 -4.47
N GLN A 261 31.44 -28.83 -5.64
CA GLN A 261 31.96 -27.74 -6.46
C GLN A 261 31.00 -26.55 -6.57
N ALA A 262 29.90 -26.53 -5.80
CA ALA A 262 28.96 -25.41 -5.77
C ALA A 262 29.65 -24.10 -5.36
N ASP A 263 29.19 -22.99 -5.94
CA ASP A 263 29.78 -21.66 -5.74
C ASP A 263 29.51 -21.14 -4.33
N LEU A 264 28.32 -21.44 -3.78
CA LEU A 264 27.93 -21.05 -2.43
C LEU A 264 27.48 -22.26 -1.60
N LEU A 265 27.92 -22.30 -0.34
CA LEU A 265 27.47 -23.26 0.67
C LEU A 265 26.89 -22.54 1.89
N ILE A 266 25.70 -22.91 2.31
CA ILE A 266 25.04 -22.48 3.55
C ILE A 266 24.98 -23.67 4.50
N LYS A 267 25.40 -23.46 5.74
CA LYS A 267 25.48 -24.50 6.76
C LYS A 267 24.38 -24.37 7.81
N GLY A 268 23.73 -25.49 8.09
CA GLY A 268 22.74 -25.65 9.15
C GLY A 268 23.27 -25.29 10.54
N LYS A 269 22.44 -24.57 11.30
CA LYS A 269 22.80 -23.90 12.56
C LYS A 269 23.20 -24.89 13.67
N ARG A 270 22.33 -25.84 14.04
CA ARG A 270 22.59 -26.87 15.07
C ARG A 270 22.27 -28.28 14.56
N ARG A 271 22.84 -29.25 15.28
CA ARG A 271 22.59 -30.69 15.11
C ARG A 271 21.09 -30.99 15.14
N GLY A 272 20.57 -31.62 14.10
CA GLY A 272 19.17 -32.00 13.98
C GLY A 272 18.19 -30.88 13.61
N ASP A 273 18.66 -29.69 13.23
CA ASP A 273 17.77 -28.61 12.75
C ASP A 273 17.15 -28.92 11.37
N LEU A 274 17.80 -29.82 10.58
CA LEU A 274 17.36 -30.27 9.24
C LEU A 274 17.07 -29.14 8.25
N SER A 275 18.01 -28.19 8.16
CA SER A 275 17.93 -27.03 7.26
C SER A 275 18.07 -27.39 5.77
N GLY A 276 17.50 -26.57 4.88
CA GLY A 276 17.49 -26.85 3.44
C GLY A 276 16.34 -27.79 3.02
N TYR A 277 15.32 -27.98 3.85
CA TYR A 277 14.11 -28.69 3.43
C TYR A 277 13.26 -27.78 2.53
N GLY A 278 12.81 -26.63 3.07
CA GLY A 278 12.24 -25.54 2.29
C GLY A 278 13.35 -24.59 1.86
N VAL A 279 13.39 -24.21 0.59
CA VAL A 279 14.28 -23.18 0.05
C VAL A 279 13.51 -22.38 -0.99
N ASP A 280 13.81 -21.09 -1.11
CA ASP A 280 13.26 -20.21 -2.16
C ASP A 280 14.12 -18.94 -2.30
N THR A 281 13.79 -18.07 -3.26
CA THR A 281 14.40 -16.73 -3.39
C THR A 281 13.35 -15.63 -3.55
N GLY A 282 13.66 -14.40 -3.12
CA GLY A 282 12.77 -13.24 -3.18
C GLY A 282 13.38 -12.00 -2.53
N ASP A 283 12.99 -10.78 -2.94
CA ASP A 283 13.48 -9.50 -2.40
C ASP A 283 12.72 -9.11 -1.11
N ILE A 284 12.99 -9.82 -0.03
CA ILE A 284 12.23 -9.74 1.24
C ILE A 284 12.49 -8.41 1.97
N ASN A 285 13.67 -7.83 1.79
CA ASN A 285 14.05 -6.55 2.40
C ASN A 285 13.77 -5.33 1.49
N HIS A 286 13.41 -5.56 0.22
CA HIS A 286 13.21 -4.57 -0.83
C HIS A 286 14.44 -3.65 -1.05
N ASP A 287 15.59 -4.25 -1.34
CA ASP A 287 16.78 -3.53 -1.84
C ASP A 287 17.05 -3.68 -3.35
N GLY A 288 16.26 -4.51 -4.03
CA GLY A 288 16.36 -4.78 -5.46
C GLY A 288 17.21 -6.01 -5.81
N HIS A 289 17.52 -6.86 -4.84
CA HIS A 289 18.25 -8.11 -5.01
C HIS A 289 17.50 -9.28 -4.36
N LEU A 290 17.64 -10.49 -4.93
CA LEU A 290 16.98 -11.66 -4.36
C LEU A 290 17.73 -12.15 -3.11
N ASP A 291 16.99 -12.25 -2.01
CA ASP A 291 17.41 -12.89 -0.76
C ASP A 291 17.20 -14.40 -0.85
N LEU A 292 17.92 -15.15 -0.01
CA LEU A 292 17.80 -16.60 0.09
C LEU A 292 16.99 -17.02 1.31
N LEU A 293 15.93 -17.80 1.09
CA LEU A 293 15.11 -18.42 2.13
C LEU A 293 15.62 -19.84 2.40
N VAL A 294 15.85 -20.19 3.67
CA VAL A 294 16.26 -21.54 4.08
C VAL A 294 15.46 -21.99 5.30
N GLY A 295 14.62 -23.01 5.13
CA GLY A 295 13.78 -23.58 6.18
C GLY A 295 14.46 -24.73 6.91
N ALA A 296 14.41 -24.70 8.24
CA ALA A 296 14.94 -25.71 9.16
C ALA A 296 13.83 -26.17 10.11
N TRP A 297 13.07 -27.17 9.67
CA TRP A 297 11.79 -27.54 10.26
C TRP A 297 11.88 -28.18 11.65
N ALA A 298 13.00 -28.83 11.96
CA ALA A 298 13.24 -29.45 13.26
C ALA A 298 13.97 -28.50 14.23
N ALA A 299 14.29 -27.27 13.82
CA ALA A 299 14.97 -26.32 14.68
C ALA A 299 14.16 -25.97 15.94
N GLU A 300 14.87 -25.81 17.07
CA GLU A 300 14.29 -25.40 18.35
C GLU A 300 13.96 -23.89 18.39
N GLY A 301 13.04 -23.46 17.52
CA GLY A 301 12.55 -22.09 17.42
C GLY A 301 12.10 -21.58 18.78
N SER A 302 12.69 -20.47 19.24
CA SER A 302 12.44 -19.88 20.57
C SER A 302 12.63 -20.81 21.78
N GLY A 303 13.34 -21.93 21.61
CA GLY A 303 13.48 -22.98 22.64
C GLY A 303 12.26 -23.89 22.78
N VAL A 304 11.38 -23.90 21.77
CA VAL A 304 10.27 -24.83 21.63
C VAL A 304 10.73 -25.97 20.70
N LEU A 305 10.62 -27.22 21.16
CA LEU A 305 11.11 -28.39 20.43
C LEU A 305 10.41 -28.53 19.08
N ASN A 306 11.21 -28.62 18.00
CA ASN A 306 10.74 -28.80 16.62
C ASN A 306 9.62 -27.80 16.24
N ALA A 307 9.69 -26.56 16.73
CA ALA A 307 8.80 -25.51 16.27
C ALA A 307 9.12 -25.10 14.82
N GLY A 308 10.37 -25.28 14.39
CA GLY A 308 10.90 -24.86 13.11
C GLY A 308 11.36 -23.41 13.12
N GLU A 309 12.35 -23.12 12.28
CA GLU A 309 12.85 -21.78 12.00
C GLU A 309 13.00 -21.62 10.47
N LEU A 310 12.52 -20.51 9.91
CA LEU A 310 12.85 -20.04 8.56
C LEU A 310 13.92 -18.94 8.67
N TYR A 311 14.98 -19.06 7.89
CA TYR A 311 16.04 -18.06 7.78
C TYR A 311 15.93 -17.31 6.47
N VAL A 312 16.26 -16.02 6.50
CA VAL A 312 16.51 -15.21 5.29
C VAL A 312 17.95 -14.70 5.34
N LEU A 313 18.68 -14.84 4.24
CA LEU A 313 20.02 -14.26 4.06
C LEU A 313 19.94 -13.22 2.94
N PHE A 314 20.22 -11.96 3.26
CA PHE A 314 20.01 -10.87 2.31
C PHE A 314 20.96 -10.89 1.11
N GLY A 315 20.44 -10.65 -0.09
CA GLY A 315 21.17 -10.65 -1.34
C GLY A 315 22.04 -9.41 -1.58
N PRO A 316 22.72 -9.33 -2.74
CA PRO A 316 23.13 -10.47 -3.55
C PRO A 316 24.36 -11.16 -2.92
N ARG A 317 24.47 -12.48 -3.05
CA ARG A 317 25.52 -13.28 -2.37
C ARG A 317 26.56 -13.82 -3.34
N SER A 318 27.79 -13.32 -3.24
CA SER A 318 28.94 -13.88 -3.96
C SER A 318 29.35 -15.26 -3.42
N ALA A 319 29.96 -16.08 -4.28
CA ALA A 319 30.56 -17.38 -3.97
C ALA A 319 31.32 -17.43 -2.63
N GLY A 320 31.10 -18.47 -1.83
CA GLY A 320 31.66 -18.58 -0.48
C GLY A 320 30.98 -19.63 0.40
N THR A 321 31.19 -19.52 1.72
CA THR A 321 30.56 -20.38 2.72
C THR A 321 29.99 -19.52 3.84
N TRP A 322 28.75 -19.81 4.22
CA TRP A 322 27.95 -19.09 5.21
C TRP A 322 27.39 -20.07 6.24
N ASP A 323 27.09 -19.59 7.44
CA ASP A 323 26.58 -20.38 8.56
C ASP A 323 25.35 -19.71 9.17
N LEU A 324 24.21 -20.40 9.19
CA LEU A 324 22.94 -19.89 9.72
C LEU A 324 23.02 -19.52 11.23
N ASN A 325 24.07 -19.97 11.92
CA ASN A 325 24.33 -19.59 13.32
C ASN A 325 24.96 -18.19 13.49
N SER A 326 25.49 -17.56 12.44
CA SER A 326 26.05 -16.20 12.50
C SER A 326 25.60 -15.26 11.38
N ASP A 327 25.11 -15.78 10.27
CA ASP A 327 25.03 -15.04 9.00
C ASP A 327 23.60 -14.89 8.46
N ALA A 328 22.59 -15.38 9.18
CA ALA A 328 21.19 -15.15 8.87
C ALA A 328 20.76 -13.74 9.31
N ASP A 329 20.17 -12.99 8.39
CA ASP A 329 19.75 -11.60 8.60
C ASP A 329 18.34 -11.53 9.22
N ILE A 330 17.45 -12.44 8.81
CA ILE A 330 16.15 -12.69 9.46
C ILE A 330 16.09 -14.12 9.99
N THR A 331 15.47 -14.31 11.15
CA THR A 331 15.00 -15.62 11.62
C THR A 331 13.53 -15.52 12.05
N ILE A 332 12.66 -16.34 11.45
CA ILE A 332 11.23 -16.45 11.78
C ILE A 332 11.01 -17.81 12.45
N SER A 333 10.47 -17.81 13.66
CA SER A 333 10.27 -19.03 14.46
C SER A 333 8.80 -19.46 14.55
N GLY A 334 8.59 -20.78 14.65
CA GLY A 334 7.27 -21.39 14.88
C GLY A 334 6.67 -21.08 16.25
N LEU A 335 5.43 -21.54 16.46
CA LEU A 335 4.63 -21.20 17.65
C LEU A 335 4.50 -22.37 18.64
N GLY A 336 4.15 -23.54 18.13
CA GLY A 336 3.93 -24.77 18.87
C GLY A 336 5.11 -25.75 18.84
N GLN A 337 5.03 -26.77 19.69
CA GLN A 337 5.95 -27.89 19.67
C GLN A 337 5.54 -28.86 18.54
N GLU A 338 6.52 -29.33 17.76
CA GLU A 338 6.29 -30.12 16.54
C GLU A 338 5.41 -29.41 15.48
N ASP A 339 5.39 -28.07 15.43
CA ASP A 339 4.67 -27.32 14.37
C ASP A 339 5.35 -27.43 12.99
N HIS A 340 6.66 -27.74 12.97
CA HIS A 340 7.51 -27.87 11.78
C HIS A 340 7.40 -26.66 10.83
N LEU A 341 7.62 -25.44 11.33
CA LEU A 341 7.67 -24.22 10.51
C LEU A 341 8.84 -24.26 9.51
N GLY A 342 8.60 -23.86 8.27
CA GLY A 342 9.63 -23.72 7.22
C GLY A 342 9.84 -24.98 6.38
N VAL A 343 8.98 -26.00 6.51
CA VAL A 343 8.93 -27.14 5.58
C VAL A 343 8.48 -26.67 4.18
N GLY A 344 7.47 -25.80 4.14
CA GLY A 344 7.11 -24.98 2.99
C GLY A 344 7.58 -23.55 3.22
N ALA A 345 8.25 -22.97 2.25
CA ALA A 345 8.65 -21.57 2.20
C ALA A 345 8.58 -21.13 0.75
N ARG A 346 7.95 -19.99 0.46
CA ARG A 346 7.90 -19.35 -0.86
C ARG A 346 7.78 -17.84 -0.71
N SER A 347 8.35 -17.09 -1.63
CA SER A 347 8.19 -15.64 -1.77
C SER A 347 7.41 -15.24 -3.03
N GLY A 348 7.01 -13.98 -3.08
CA GLY A 348 6.38 -13.32 -4.22
C GLY A 348 5.44 -12.22 -3.75
N ASP A 349 5.24 -11.18 -4.54
CA ASP A 349 4.24 -10.14 -4.28
C ASP A 349 2.82 -10.72 -4.36
N LEU A 350 2.16 -10.97 -3.22
CA LEU A 350 0.83 -11.59 -3.13
C LEU A 350 -0.30 -10.56 -3.04
N ASN A 351 0.05 -9.28 -2.89
CA ASN A 351 -0.90 -8.21 -2.59
C ASN A 351 -0.89 -7.08 -3.65
N LEU A 352 0.08 -7.10 -4.56
CA LEU A 352 0.36 -6.14 -5.63
C LEU A 352 0.81 -4.75 -5.16
N ASP A 353 1.48 -4.65 -4.01
CA ASP A 353 2.15 -3.42 -3.53
C ASP A 353 3.60 -3.25 -4.05
N GLY A 354 4.14 -4.28 -4.72
CA GLY A 354 5.47 -4.29 -5.30
C GLY A 354 6.57 -4.81 -4.38
N TYR A 355 6.24 -5.44 -3.25
CA TYR A 355 7.19 -6.08 -2.34
C TYR A 355 6.96 -7.60 -2.30
N ASP A 356 8.04 -8.39 -2.19
CA ASP A 356 7.88 -9.84 -2.02
C ASP A 356 7.38 -10.16 -0.60
N ASP A 357 6.21 -10.81 -0.56
CA ASP A 357 5.61 -11.37 0.64
C ASP A 357 6.17 -12.78 0.92
N LEU A 358 5.82 -13.37 2.06
CA LEU A 358 6.23 -14.73 2.45
C LEU A 358 5.02 -15.65 2.69
N MET A 359 5.07 -16.83 2.07
CA MET A 359 4.25 -18.00 2.41
C MET A 359 5.08 -18.97 3.25
N ILE A 360 4.63 -19.30 4.47
CA ILE A 360 5.38 -20.17 5.38
C ILE A 360 4.50 -21.30 5.93
N GLY A 361 4.84 -22.54 5.62
CA GLY A 361 4.19 -23.74 6.11
C GLY A 361 4.61 -24.13 7.52
N ALA A 362 3.64 -24.40 8.40
CA ALA A 362 3.77 -25.08 9.69
C ALA A 362 2.98 -26.40 9.60
N THR A 363 3.58 -27.35 8.90
CA THR A 363 2.94 -28.48 8.23
C THR A 363 2.28 -29.48 9.19
N THR A 364 2.76 -29.60 10.42
CA THR A 364 2.27 -30.56 11.43
C THR A 364 1.56 -29.90 12.59
N SER A 365 1.34 -28.58 12.54
CA SER A 365 0.57 -27.87 13.56
C SER A 365 -0.85 -28.42 13.72
N ASP A 366 -1.42 -28.25 14.92
CA ASP A 366 -2.73 -28.79 15.33
C ASP A 366 -3.85 -27.71 15.32
N PRO A 367 -4.30 -27.18 14.16
CA PRO A 367 -5.31 -26.14 14.12
C PRO A 367 -6.65 -26.62 14.69
N ASP A 368 -7.16 -25.87 15.65
CA ASP A 368 -8.46 -26.12 16.31
C ASP A 368 -8.54 -27.51 17.00
N GLY A 369 -7.38 -28.12 17.28
CA GLY A 369 -7.27 -29.47 17.85
C GLY A 369 -7.38 -30.61 16.84
N ARG A 370 -7.29 -30.33 15.53
CA ARG A 370 -7.13 -31.35 14.48
C ARG A 370 -5.66 -31.74 14.39
N MET A 371 -5.33 -32.94 14.85
CA MET A 371 -3.96 -33.44 14.91
C MET A 371 -3.31 -33.46 13.53
N GLU A 372 -2.12 -32.89 13.38
CA GLU A 372 -1.29 -32.90 12.15
C GLU A 372 -2.05 -32.41 10.89
N ALA A 373 -3.08 -31.57 11.05
CA ALA A 373 -3.81 -31.01 9.90
C ALA A 373 -2.98 -29.96 9.15
N GLY A 374 -2.09 -29.24 9.85
CA GLY A 374 -1.17 -28.27 9.26
C GLY A 374 -1.76 -26.87 9.07
N ARG A 375 -0.87 -25.91 8.78
CA ARG A 375 -1.18 -24.49 8.58
C ARG A 375 -0.20 -23.86 7.59
N ALA A 376 -0.66 -22.88 6.83
CA ALA A 376 0.22 -21.98 6.06
C ALA A 376 -0.05 -20.53 6.46
N PHE A 377 0.99 -19.81 6.85
CA PHE A 377 0.98 -18.40 7.20
C PHE A 377 1.32 -17.53 5.99
N ILE A 378 0.68 -16.38 5.88
CA ILE A 378 1.02 -15.32 4.92
C ILE A 378 1.49 -14.10 5.71
N VAL A 379 2.70 -13.63 5.39
CA VAL A 379 3.34 -12.45 5.98
C VAL A 379 3.62 -11.47 4.86
N TYR A 380 3.11 -10.25 4.96
CA TYR A 380 3.39 -9.23 3.94
C TYR A 380 4.71 -8.52 4.18
N GLY A 381 5.40 -8.21 3.07
CA GLY A 381 6.69 -7.53 3.06
C GLY A 381 6.61 -6.01 3.25
N PRO A 382 7.76 -5.32 3.25
CA PRO A 382 9.10 -5.88 3.40
C PRO A 382 9.42 -6.16 4.88
N LEU A 383 10.41 -7.00 5.16
CA LEU A 383 10.89 -7.29 6.52
C LEU A 383 12.32 -6.77 6.77
N ASP A 384 12.49 -6.04 7.87
CA ASP A 384 13.81 -5.65 8.39
C ASP A 384 14.58 -6.86 8.95
N ALA A 385 15.92 -6.76 8.98
CA ALA A 385 16.78 -7.73 9.68
C ALA A 385 16.39 -7.86 11.16
N GLY A 386 16.13 -9.09 11.63
CA GLY A 386 15.55 -9.31 12.95
C GLY A 386 15.22 -10.75 13.32
N TYR A 387 14.63 -10.91 14.51
CA TYR A 387 14.09 -12.17 14.99
C TYR A 387 12.60 -12.02 15.25
N TYR A 388 11.80 -12.92 14.69
CA TYR A 388 10.35 -12.86 14.74
C TYR A 388 9.75 -14.20 15.18
N HIS A 389 8.57 -14.15 15.77
CA HIS A 389 7.65 -15.29 15.82
C HIS A 389 6.66 -15.13 14.66
N VAL A 390 6.37 -16.21 13.92
CA VAL A 390 5.47 -16.11 12.75
C VAL A 390 4.09 -15.54 13.12
N GLY A 391 3.57 -15.85 14.31
CA GLY A 391 2.30 -15.32 14.82
C GLY A 391 2.31 -13.84 15.26
N ASP A 392 3.47 -13.20 15.35
CA ASP A 392 3.59 -11.75 15.61
C ASP A 392 3.58 -10.92 14.31
N ILE A 393 3.89 -11.55 13.17
CA ILE A 393 4.04 -10.89 11.85
C ILE A 393 3.04 -11.35 10.80
N ALA A 394 2.45 -12.54 10.91
CA ALA A 394 1.50 -13.05 9.94
C ALA A 394 0.23 -12.19 9.86
N ASN A 395 -0.12 -11.78 8.64
CA ASN A 395 -1.31 -11.00 8.34
C ASN A 395 -2.56 -11.90 8.42
N PHE A 396 -2.44 -13.13 7.91
CA PHE A 396 -3.47 -14.17 7.96
C PHE A 396 -2.86 -15.57 7.82
N TYR A 397 -3.66 -16.61 8.05
CA TYR A 397 -3.26 -17.99 7.75
C TYR A 397 -4.45 -18.85 7.28
N PHE A 398 -4.11 -19.93 6.57
CA PHE A 398 -5.01 -21.03 6.25
C PHE A 398 -4.71 -22.22 7.16
N ASN A 399 -5.74 -22.84 7.73
CA ASN A 399 -5.64 -24.13 8.41
C ASN A 399 -5.94 -25.25 7.39
N GLY A 400 -5.25 -26.39 7.51
CA GLY A 400 -5.63 -27.61 6.78
C GLY A 400 -7.05 -28.07 7.09
N ILE A 401 -7.62 -28.93 6.25
CA ILE A 401 -9.04 -29.33 6.32
C ILE A 401 -9.21 -30.51 7.28
N ASP A 402 -8.62 -31.66 6.99
CA ASP A 402 -8.75 -32.88 7.78
C ASP A 402 -7.48 -33.21 8.60
N PRO A 403 -7.60 -34.02 9.68
CA PRO A 403 -6.46 -34.40 10.51
C PRO A 403 -5.49 -35.32 9.76
N ALA A 404 -4.19 -35.08 9.95
CA ALA A 404 -3.08 -35.81 9.31
C ALA A 404 -2.99 -35.66 7.77
N ASP A 405 -3.55 -34.58 7.21
CA ASP A 405 -3.37 -34.15 5.81
C ASP A 405 -2.01 -33.48 5.54
N TYR A 406 -1.40 -32.90 6.59
CA TYR A 406 -0.14 -32.15 6.53
C TYR A 406 -0.20 -30.96 5.54
N PHE A 407 -1.23 -30.11 5.69
CA PHE A 407 -1.44 -28.93 4.86
C PHE A 407 -0.31 -27.92 4.99
N GLY A 408 0.05 -27.29 3.86
CA GLY A 408 1.14 -26.32 3.78
C GLY A 408 2.52 -26.97 3.79
N ILE A 409 2.64 -28.26 3.42
CA ILE A 409 3.95 -28.87 3.16
C ILE A 409 4.64 -28.20 1.97
N GLY A 410 3.89 -27.99 0.90
CA GLY A 410 4.26 -27.23 -0.28
C GLY A 410 3.39 -25.99 -0.35
N VAL A 411 3.99 -24.89 -0.76
CA VAL A 411 3.36 -23.59 -0.94
C VAL A 411 3.94 -22.96 -2.21
N ALA A 412 3.09 -22.38 -3.04
CA ALA A 412 3.48 -21.65 -4.24
C ALA A 412 2.48 -20.52 -4.52
N ASN A 413 2.82 -19.58 -5.40
CA ASN A 413 1.92 -18.52 -5.85
C ASN A 413 2.07 -18.26 -7.35
N GLY A 414 1.07 -17.62 -7.95
CA GLY A 414 1.09 -17.16 -9.35
C GLY A 414 -0.32 -16.99 -9.93
N ASP A 415 -0.46 -16.21 -11.01
CA ASP A 415 -1.75 -15.87 -11.64
C ASP A 415 -2.29 -17.01 -12.54
N LEU A 416 -2.64 -18.14 -11.93
CA LEU A 416 -3.14 -19.33 -12.64
C LEU A 416 -4.49 -19.09 -13.32
N THR A 417 -5.29 -18.11 -12.89
CA THR A 417 -6.53 -17.73 -13.60
C THR A 417 -6.33 -16.76 -14.77
N ASN A 418 -5.16 -16.14 -14.89
CA ASN A 418 -4.87 -15.04 -15.82
C ASN A 418 -5.88 -13.88 -15.67
N ASP A 419 -6.09 -13.42 -14.43
CA ASP A 419 -6.90 -12.24 -14.10
C ASP A 419 -6.06 -11.04 -13.61
N GLY A 420 -4.75 -11.24 -13.46
CA GLY A 420 -3.78 -10.26 -13.00
C GLY A 420 -3.52 -10.29 -11.49
N ILE A 421 -4.10 -11.25 -10.75
CA ILE A 421 -3.92 -11.40 -9.30
C ILE A 421 -3.17 -12.72 -9.01
N PRO A 422 -2.18 -12.72 -8.09
CA PRO A 422 -1.57 -13.95 -7.60
C PRO A 422 -2.59 -14.87 -6.91
N ASP A 423 -2.70 -16.11 -7.38
CA ASP A 423 -3.38 -17.18 -6.68
C ASP A 423 -2.43 -17.83 -5.65
N LEU A 424 -2.97 -18.41 -4.58
CA LEU A 424 -2.21 -19.09 -3.54
C LEU A 424 -2.39 -20.60 -3.64
N ILE A 425 -1.28 -21.33 -3.80
CA ILE A 425 -1.28 -22.80 -3.94
C ILE A 425 -0.78 -23.43 -2.64
N PHE A 426 -1.51 -24.45 -2.16
CA PHE A 426 -1.20 -25.19 -0.94
C PHE A 426 -1.27 -26.69 -1.15
N GLY A 427 -0.21 -27.38 -0.73
CA GLY A 427 -0.12 -28.84 -0.72
C GLY A 427 -0.64 -29.50 0.56
N ALA A 428 -1.42 -30.56 0.41
CA ALA A 428 -1.87 -31.45 1.49
C ALA A 428 -1.55 -32.90 1.10
N PHE A 429 -0.28 -33.28 1.23
CA PHE A 429 0.26 -34.49 0.61
C PHE A 429 -0.26 -35.82 1.17
N ARG A 430 -1.00 -35.79 2.28
CA ARG A 430 -1.64 -36.97 2.88
C ARG A 430 -3.16 -36.95 2.84
N ALA A 431 -3.77 -35.95 2.19
CA ALA A 431 -5.21 -35.97 1.96
C ALA A 431 -5.65 -37.27 1.25
N ASP A 432 -6.89 -37.68 1.51
CA ASP A 432 -7.52 -38.92 1.04
C ASP A 432 -8.57 -38.64 -0.08
N PRO A 433 -8.21 -38.04 -1.24
CA PRO A 433 -9.17 -37.67 -2.27
C PRO A 433 -9.93 -38.90 -2.75
N HIS A 434 -11.27 -38.82 -2.78
CA HIS A 434 -12.13 -39.91 -3.22
C HIS A 434 -11.86 -41.28 -2.52
N ASP A 435 -11.55 -41.26 -1.21
CA ASP A 435 -11.16 -42.41 -0.38
C ASP A 435 -9.80 -43.07 -0.79
N LYS A 436 -8.96 -42.39 -1.58
CA LYS A 436 -7.60 -42.85 -1.96
C LYS A 436 -6.59 -42.51 -0.86
N PHE A 437 -6.34 -43.46 0.05
CA PHE A 437 -5.43 -43.27 1.21
C PHE A 437 -4.08 -42.63 0.86
N ASN A 438 -3.77 -41.46 1.42
CA ASN A 438 -2.58 -40.64 1.16
C ASN A 438 -2.25 -40.42 -0.33
N ALA A 439 -3.24 -40.27 -1.22
CA ALA A 439 -2.95 -39.87 -2.61
C ALA A 439 -2.49 -38.40 -2.69
N GLY A 440 -2.93 -37.58 -1.74
CA GLY A 440 -2.59 -36.17 -1.64
C GLY A 440 -3.52 -35.28 -2.48
N GLU A 441 -3.65 -34.03 -2.04
CA GLU A 441 -4.40 -32.97 -2.74
C GLU A 441 -3.54 -31.71 -2.86
N THR A 442 -3.82 -30.90 -3.89
CA THR A 442 -3.34 -29.52 -4.01
C THR A 442 -4.53 -28.58 -4.13
N TYR A 443 -4.58 -27.55 -3.29
CA TYR A 443 -5.61 -26.51 -3.35
C TYR A 443 -5.04 -25.25 -3.99
N VAL A 444 -5.71 -24.72 -5.00
CA VAL A 444 -5.45 -23.39 -5.55
C VAL A 444 -6.55 -22.46 -5.04
N VAL A 445 -6.19 -21.57 -4.13
CA VAL A 445 -7.07 -20.52 -3.60
C VAL A 445 -6.91 -19.30 -4.49
N PHE A 446 -7.94 -18.97 -5.25
CA PHE A 446 -7.81 -17.89 -6.22
C PHE A 446 -7.68 -16.52 -5.55
N GLY A 447 -6.83 -15.71 -6.16
CA GLY A 447 -6.65 -14.31 -5.81
C GLY A 447 -7.98 -13.57 -5.83
N SER A 448 -8.14 -12.62 -4.91
CA SER A 448 -9.17 -11.61 -5.05
C SER A 448 -8.73 -10.35 -4.33
N LEU A 449 -8.56 -9.30 -5.12
CA LEU A 449 -8.33 -7.94 -4.64
C LEU A 449 -9.63 -7.15 -4.82
N ALA A 450 -10.09 -6.58 -3.72
CA ALA A 450 -10.91 -5.40 -3.78
C ALA A 450 -9.98 -4.18 -4.00
N ASP A 451 -10.51 -3.13 -4.58
CA ASP A 451 -9.91 -1.78 -4.49
C ASP A 451 -11.08 -0.86 -4.13
N VAL A 452 -11.42 -0.86 -2.85
CA VAL A 452 -12.51 -0.06 -2.32
C VAL A 452 -12.02 1.36 -2.09
N SER A 453 -12.65 2.33 -2.72
CA SER A 453 -12.27 3.73 -2.62
C SER A 453 -13.43 4.60 -2.17
N LEU A 454 -13.12 5.70 -1.49
CA LEU A 454 -14.12 6.61 -0.94
C LEU A 454 -13.81 8.07 -1.28
N THR A 455 -14.60 8.64 -2.19
CA THR A 455 -14.61 10.09 -2.44
C THR A 455 -15.75 10.72 -1.67
N MET A 456 -15.57 11.92 -1.11
CA MET A 456 -16.65 12.64 -0.43
C MET A 456 -16.71 14.11 -0.87
N GLN A 457 -17.92 14.63 -1.06
CA GLN A 457 -18.18 16.02 -1.42
C GLN A 457 -19.45 16.56 -0.75
N ALA A 458 -19.53 17.87 -0.54
CA ALA A 458 -20.79 18.52 -0.18
C ALA A 458 -21.66 18.65 -1.44
N ASN A 459 -22.93 18.24 -1.35
CA ASN A 459 -23.92 18.28 -2.43
C ASN A 459 -25.08 19.25 -2.13
N THR A 460 -24.87 20.17 -1.20
CA THR A 460 -25.76 21.32 -0.94
C THR A 460 -25.10 22.59 -1.51
N PRO A 461 -25.67 23.23 -2.54
CA PRO A 461 -25.29 24.59 -2.94
C PRO A 461 -25.56 25.57 -1.79
N GLN A 462 -24.64 26.51 -1.57
CA GLN A 462 -24.70 27.53 -0.52
C GLN A 462 -25.15 27.00 0.87
N PRO A 463 -24.31 26.18 1.54
CA PRO A 463 -24.61 25.68 2.89
C PRO A 463 -24.79 26.83 3.88
N GLN A 464 -25.90 26.82 4.63
CA GLN A 464 -26.22 27.83 5.64
C GLN A 464 -26.39 27.20 7.03
N THR A 465 -26.06 27.97 8.06
CA THR A 465 -26.21 27.55 9.47
C THR A 465 -27.66 27.22 9.81
N GLY A 466 -27.92 26.09 10.46
CA GLY A 466 -29.28 25.65 10.80
C GLY A 466 -30.10 25.08 9.63
N MET A 467 -29.56 25.07 8.40
CA MET A 467 -30.22 24.51 7.20
C MET A 467 -29.64 23.14 6.82
N PRO A 468 -30.36 22.25 6.10
CA PRO A 468 -29.86 20.92 5.77
C PRO A 468 -28.67 20.94 4.80
N LEU A 469 -27.52 20.47 5.28
CA LEU A 469 -26.32 20.17 4.49
C LEU A 469 -26.29 18.67 4.18
N THR A 470 -26.10 18.28 2.92
CA THR A 470 -25.97 16.87 2.53
C THR A 470 -24.60 16.61 1.92
N TYR A 471 -23.89 15.62 2.48
CA TYR A 471 -22.68 15.05 1.91
C TYR A 471 -23.03 13.89 0.98
N GLU A 472 -22.36 13.82 -0.17
CA GLU A 472 -22.33 12.65 -1.03
C GLU A 472 -21.02 11.90 -0.81
N LEU A 473 -21.13 10.64 -0.42
CA LEU A 473 -20.04 9.69 -0.27
C LEU A 473 -20.13 8.72 -1.45
N ILE A 474 -19.22 8.87 -2.41
CA ILE A 474 -19.09 7.99 -3.57
C ILE A 474 -18.12 6.88 -3.20
N MET A 475 -18.66 5.68 -3.04
CA MET A 475 -17.85 4.47 -2.92
C MET A 475 -17.66 3.88 -4.30
N ALA A 476 -16.46 3.37 -4.59
CA ALA A 476 -16.24 2.47 -5.70
C ALA A 476 -15.53 1.20 -5.23
N ASN A 477 -15.66 0.13 -6.01
CA ASN A 477 -14.73 -0.98 -6.01
C ASN A 477 -14.13 -1.03 -7.42
N GLY A 478 -12.90 -0.52 -7.58
CA GLY A 478 -12.14 -0.59 -8.84
C GLY A 478 -11.51 -1.96 -9.07
N GLY A 479 -11.48 -2.80 -8.05
CA GLY A 479 -10.81 -4.09 -8.06
C GLY A 479 -11.48 -5.14 -8.95
N PRO A 480 -10.70 -6.14 -9.42
CA PRO A 480 -11.21 -7.30 -10.15
C PRO A 480 -12.10 -8.20 -9.28
N GLY A 481 -11.84 -8.27 -7.97
CA GLY A 481 -12.62 -9.05 -7.01
C GLY A 481 -13.79 -8.27 -6.39
N PRO A 482 -14.87 -8.93 -5.95
CA PRO A 482 -15.92 -8.30 -5.16
C PRO A 482 -15.43 -8.03 -3.73
N ALA A 483 -15.79 -6.87 -3.16
CA ALA A 483 -15.49 -6.50 -1.78
C ALA A 483 -16.66 -6.93 -0.86
N PRO A 484 -16.53 -7.97 -0.02
CA PRO A 484 -17.60 -8.38 0.89
C PRO A 484 -17.60 -7.55 2.18
N ASN A 485 -18.74 -7.52 2.86
CA ASN A 485 -18.91 -6.93 4.20
C ASN A 485 -18.40 -5.49 4.34
N VAL A 486 -18.58 -4.68 3.29
CA VAL A 486 -18.11 -3.29 3.22
C VAL A 486 -18.68 -2.46 4.38
N ALA A 487 -17.79 -1.89 5.17
CA ALA A 487 -18.12 -1.03 6.30
C ALA A 487 -17.60 0.38 6.08
N ILE A 488 -18.45 1.37 6.34
CA ILE A 488 -18.11 2.80 6.28
C ILE A 488 -18.26 3.39 7.68
N VAL A 489 -17.30 4.23 8.06
CA VAL A 489 -17.41 5.08 9.25
C VAL A 489 -17.21 6.53 8.82
N ASP A 490 -18.30 7.29 8.81
CA ASP A 490 -18.28 8.75 8.66
C ASP A 490 -18.19 9.40 10.05
N ARG A 491 -17.19 10.23 10.28
CA ARG A 491 -16.95 10.94 11.54
C ARG A 491 -17.36 12.39 11.38
N LEU A 492 -18.55 12.71 11.88
CA LEU A 492 -19.15 14.03 11.78
C LEU A 492 -18.39 15.04 12.63
N SER A 493 -18.15 16.23 12.07
CA SER A 493 -17.64 17.38 12.82
C SER A 493 -18.47 17.63 14.08
N PRO A 494 -17.89 18.04 15.23
CA PRO A 494 -18.65 18.46 16.41
C PRO A 494 -19.58 19.67 16.15
N ASP A 495 -19.38 20.38 15.04
CA ASP A 495 -20.15 21.58 14.65
C ASP A 495 -21.34 21.26 13.73
N VAL A 496 -21.76 19.98 13.62
CA VAL A 496 -22.98 19.57 12.91
C VAL A 496 -23.83 18.59 13.73
N THR A 497 -25.15 18.71 13.61
CA THR A 497 -26.12 17.76 14.14
C THR A 497 -26.56 16.78 13.05
N TYR A 498 -26.46 15.46 13.29
CA TYR A 498 -26.93 14.43 12.35
C TYR A 498 -28.44 14.53 12.07
N ALA A 499 -28.83 14.55 10.79
CA ALA A 499 -30.22 14.68 10.36
C ALA A 499 -30.76 13.44 9.62
N GLY A 500 -29.90 12.60 9.00
CA GLY A 500 -30.30 11.32 8.43
C GLY A 500 -29.37 10.76 7.36
N SER A 501 -29.73 9.59 6.82
CA SER A 501 -29.08 8.92 5.69
C SER A 501 -30.14 8.48 4.67
N ASN A 502 -29.77 8.37 3.39
CA ASN A 502 -30.70 7.87 2.35
C ASN A 502 -30.89 6.34 2.35
N VAL A 503 -30.06 5.60 3.07
CA VAL A 503 -30.09 4.13 3.20
C VAL A 503 -30.36 3.70 4.65
N ALA A 504 -30.89 2.49 4.84
CA ALA A 504 -31.28 1.94 6.15
C ALA A 504 -30.15 1.15 6.84
N GLU A 505 -29.11 0.84 6.08
CA GLU A 505 -27.87 0.15 6.43
C GLU A 505 -26.96 1.01 7.34
N CYS A 506 -27.27 2.29 7.50
CA CYS A 506 -26.56 3.25 8.34
C CYS A 506 -27.18 3.40 9.74
N SER A 507 -26.32 3.57 10.74
CA SER A 507 -26.68 3.85 12.13
C SER A 507 -25.79 4.94 12.72
N TYR A 508 -26.36 5.84 13.52
CA TYR A 508 -25.64 6.94 14.16
C TYR A 508 -25.37 6.62 15.63
N ASP A 509 -24.12 6.78 16.07
CA ASP A 509 -23.71 6.71 17.47
C ASP A 509 -23.46 8.13 18.02
N PRO A 510 -24.34 8.65 18.92
CA PRO A 510 -24.16 9.94 19.56
C PRO A 510 -22.95 10.03 20.53
N GLN A 511 -22.32 8.92 20.93
CA GLN A 511 -21.13 8.95 21.78
C GLN A 511 -19.84 9.08 20.96
N ALA A 512 -19.74 8.36 19.84
CA ALA A 512 -18.63 8.48 18.90
C ALA A 512 -18.75 9.69 17.95
N HIS A 513 -19.94 10.30 17.86
CA HIS A 513 -20.29 11.32 16.87
C HIS A 513 -20.08 10.86 15.42
N ALA A 514 -20.44 9.60 15.15
CA ALA A 514 -20.13 8.93 13.90
C ALA A 514 -21.34 8.16 13.34
N VAL A 515 -21.43 8.11 12.01
CA VAL A 515 -22.38 7.29 11.26
C VAL A 515 -21.65 6.06 10.74
N THR A 516 -22.10 4.87 11.14
CA THR A 516 -21.57 3.59 10.67
C THR A 516 -22.57 2.93 9.72
N CYS A 517 -22.14 2.61 8.50
CA CYS A 517 -22.97 1.96 7.48
C CYS A 517 -22.37 0.59 7.12
N LEU A 518 -23.19 -0.45 7.08
CA LEU A 518 -22.75 -1.83 6.85
C LEU A 518 -23.47 -2.43 5.64
N PHE A 519 -22.72 -2.76 4.59
CA PHE A 519 -23.22 -3.34 3.35
C PHE A 519 -22.76 -4.79 3.20
N PRO A 520 -23.56 -5.69 2.62
CA PRO A 520 -23.15 -7.09 2.40
C PRO A 520 -21.98 -7.23 1.41
N GLY A 521 -21.78 -6.22 0.55
CA GLY A 521 -20.61 -6.11 -0.31
C GLY A 521 -20.81 -5.15 -1.48
N LEU A 522 -19.71 -4.81 -2.17
CA LEU A 522 -19.65 -3.99 -3.37
C LEU A 522 -19.01 -4.80 -4.51
N ALA A 523 -19.74 -4.99 -5.60
CA ALA A 523 -19.28 -5.83 -6.71
C ALA A 523 -18.07 -5.20 -7.43
N ALA A 524 -17.20 -6.04 -7.99
CA ALA A 524 -16.07 -5.63 -8.82
C ALA A 524 -16.51 -4.62 -9.89
N ASN A 525 -15.69 -3.59 -10.12
CA ASN A 525 -15.93 -2.54 -11.11
C ASN A 525 -17.30 -1.82 -10.96
N THR A 526 -17.76 -1.58 -9.72
CA THR A 526 -19.01 -0.84 -9.46
C THR A 526 -18.82 0.35 -8.51
N ALA A 527 -19.72 1.34 -8.59
CA ALA A 527 -19.74 2.50 -7.72
C ALA A 527 -21.17 2.85 -7.27
N PHE A 528 -21.30 3.44 -6.08
CA PHE A 528 -22.57 3.76 -5.44
C PHE A 528 -22.47 5.04 -4.59
N SER A 529 -23.49 5.90 -4.64
CA SER A 529 -23.58 7.12 -3.82
C SER A 529 -24.42 6.89 -2.56
N LEU A 530 -23.81 7.11 -1.40
CA LEU A 530 -24.45 7.29 -0.10
C LEU A 530 -24.63 8.79 0.17
N TYR A 531 -25.79 9.19 0.67
CA TYR A 531 -26.05 10.56 1.10
C TYR A 531 -26.26 10.62 2.60
N ILE A 532 -25.46 11.44 3.27
CA ILE A 532 -25.55 11.73 4.72
C ILE A 532 -25.96 13.19 4.88
N SER A 533 -27.12 13.42 5.50
CA SER A 533 -27.64 14.75 5.79
C SER A 533 -27.36 15.14 7.24
N VAL A 534 -26.90 16.37 7.43
CA VAL A 534 -26.63 17.02 8.71
C VAL A 534 -27.23 18.43 8.72
N ILE A 535 -27.23 19.06 9.89
CA ILE A 535 -27.56 20.48 10.06
C ILE A 535 -26.31 21.13 10.67
N PRO A 536 -25.68 22.13 10.02
CA PRO A 536 -24.60 22.88 10.63
C PRO A 536 -25.09 23.66 11.84
N ASP A 537 -24.41 23.52 12.97
CA ASP A 537 -24.73 24.23 14.22
C ASP A 537 -23.99 25.58 14.33
N THR A 538 -22.98 25.80 13.48
CA THR A 538 -22.23 27.06 13.34
C THR A 538 -21.92 27.38 11.88
N ASP A 539 -21.54 28.64 11.63
CA ASP A 539 -20.95 29.15 10.40
C ASP A 539 -19.43 28.88 10.34
N GLY A 540 -18.82 29.10 9.18
CA GLY A 540 -17.39 28.90 8.94
C GLY A 540 -17.06 27.57 8.26
N THR A 541 -15.83 27.07 8.40
CA THR A 541 -15.35 25.88 7.68
C THR A 541 -15.55 24.60 8.49
N ILE A 542 -16.40 23.71 7.99
CA ILE A 542 -16.64 22.38 8.53
C ILE A 542 -15.84 21.36 7.73
N THR A 543 -15.06 20.52 8.40
CA THR A 543 -14.38 19.38 7.78
C THR A 543 -15.07 18.10 8.19
N ASN A 544 -15.59 17.34 7.22
CA ASN A 544 -16.12 16.00 7.42
C ASN A 544 -15.10 14.96 6.93
N THR A 545 -15.01 13.81 7.60
CA THR A 545 -14.07 12.73 7.23
C THR A 545 -14.72 11.36 7.35
N ALA A 546 -14.66 10.56 6.29
CA ALA A 546 -15.17 9.20 6.25
C ALA A 546 -14.12 8.20 5.79
N THR A 547 -14.24 6.94 6.21
CA THR A 547 -13.36 5.83 5.83
C THR A 547 -14.18 4.62 5.40
N ILE A 548 -13.71 3.88 4.40
CA ILE A 548 -14.26 2.58 3.96
C ILE A 548 -13.26 1.45 4.28
N VAL A 549 -13.78 0.24 4.52
CA VAL A 549 -13.01 -1.02 4.62
C VAL A 549 -13.84 -2.19 4.08
N SER A 550 -13.20 -3.30 3.72
CA SER A 550 -13.84 -4.58 3.39
C SER A 550 -13.09 -5.76 4.05
N ASP A 551 -13.68 -6.96 4.05
CA ASP A 551 -13.01 -8.18 4.57
C ASP A 551 -12.01 -8.79 3.55
N VAL A 552 -12.05 -8.34 2.29
CA VAL A 552 -11.05 -8.68 1.26
C VAL A 552 -9.97 -7.59 1.24
N LEU A 553 -8.75 -8.01 0.89
CA LEU A 553 -7.60 -7.14 0.84
C LEU A 553 -7.82 -6.02 -0.19
N ASP A 554 -7.27 -4.86 0.14
CA ASP A 554 -7.21 -3.69 -0.71
C ASP A 554 -5.75 -3.21 -0.77
N ALA A 555 -5.22 -3.11 -1.98
CA ALA A 555 -3.85 -2.70 -2.25
C ALA A 555 -3.65 -1.18 -2.13
N ASP A 556 -4.69 -0.36 -2.36
CA ASP A 556 -4.62 1.11 -2.27
C ASP A 556 -5.37 1.64 -1.04
N LEU A 557 -4.81 1.36 0.14
CA LEU A 557 -5.25 1.97 1.40
C LEU A 557 -5.19 3.51 1.39
N GLY A 558 -4.53 4.13 0.40
CA GLY A 558 -4.46 5.59 0.23
C GLY A 558 -5.77 6.22 -0.27
N ASN A 559 -6.60 5.46 -0.98
CA ASN A 559 -7.88 5.94 -1.55
C ASN A 559 -9.11 5.64 -0.66
N ASN A 560 -8.90 4.91 0.45
CA ASN A 560 -9.91 4.42 1.38
C ASN A 560 -10.49 5.49 2.35
N ALA A 561 -10.15 6.77 2.15
CA ALA A 561 -10.59 7.88 3.01
C ALA A 561 -11.13 9.07 2.20
N GLY A 562 -12.38 9.44 2.46
CA GLY A 562 -13.03 10.63 1.90
C GLY A 562 -12.93 11.81 2.87
N ILE A 563 -12.59 13.00 2.35
CA ILE A 563 -12.57 14.26 3.12
C ILE A 563 -13.33 15.32 2.33
N ALA A 564 -14.26 16.01 2.99
CA ALA A 564 -14.95 17.17 2.44
C ALA A 564 -14.79 18.38 3.37
N MET A 565 -14.29 19.48 2.82
CA MET A 565 -14.28 20.78 3.49
C MET A 565 -15.43 21.62 2.93
N THR A 566 -16.33 22.04 3.81
CA THR A 566 -17.54 22.78 3.48
C THR A 566 -17.50 24.13 4.18
N ILE A 567 -17.64 25.22 3.44
CA ILE A 567 -17.84 26.54 4.05
C ILE A 567 -19.34 26.75 4.23
N VAL A 568 -19.74 27.10 5.45
CA VAL A 568 -21.12 27.36 5.85
C VAL A 568 -21.27 28.85 6.09
N ALA A 569 -22.23 29.47 5.40
CA ALA A 569 -22.61 30.86 5.61
C ALA A 569 -23.47 31.02 6.87
N PRO A 570 -23.48 32.20 7.51
CA PRO A 570 -24.51 32.55 8.47
C PRO A 570 -25.88 32.51 7.77
N ALA A 571 -26.92 32.16 8.51
CA ALA A 571 -28.28 32.14 7.97
C ALA A 571 -29.02 33.42 8.35
N CYS A 572 -29.55 34.11 7.35
CA CYS A 572 -30.53 35.18 7.55
C CYS A 572 -31.81 34.63 8.24
N ALA A 573 -32.11 33.35 8.03
CA ALA A 573 -33.22 32.65 8.68
C ALA A 573 -33.06 32.57 10.22
N GLY A 574 -33.70 33.51 10.93
CA GLY A 574 -33.79 33.50 12.40
C GLY A 574 -33.50 34.85 13.05
N LEU A 575 -32.86 35.79 12.33
CA LEU A 575 -32.72 37.17 12.78
C LEU A 575 -34.04 37.92 12.61
N THR A 576 -34.22 38.99 13.39
CA THR A 576 -35.37 39.90 13.25
C THR A 576 -34.95 41.12 12.43
N PRO A 577 -35.44 41.30 11.19
CA PRO A 577 -35.05 42.42 10.35
C PRO A 577 -35.48 43.76 10.95
N THR A 578 -34.60 44.75 10.89
CA THR A 578 -34.96 46.16 11.07
C THR A 578 -35.63 46.70 9.81
N ILE A 579 -35.20 46.21 8.63
CA ILE A 579 -35.74 46.55 7.31
C ILE A 579 -36.05 45.28 6.54
N LEU A 580 -37.24 45.25 5.91
CA LEU A 580 -37.74 44.12 5.16
C LEU A 580 -38.32 44.58 3.82
N GLY A 581 -37.74 44.11 2.72
CA GLY A 581 -38.22 44.28 1.35
C GLY A 581 -39.37 43.33 1.00
N THR A 582 -39.57 43.15 -0.30
CA THR A 582 -40.67 42.38 -0.89
C THR A 582 -40.12 41.31 -1.85
N GLU A 583 -40.98 40.64 -2.62
CA GLU A 583 -40.56 39.62 -3.60
C GLU A 583 -40.41 40.25 -5.01
N GLY A 584 -39.99 41.51 -5.08
CA GLY A 584 -39.60 42.18 -6.32
C GLY A 584 -38.87 43.51 -6.07
N ALA A 585 -37.99 43.87 -7.02
CA ALA A 585 -37.07 45.02 -7.00
C ALA A 585 -37.48 46.23 -6.12
N ASP A 586 -36.77 46.39 -5.02
CA ASP A 586 -36.90 47.39 -3.98
C ASP A 586 -35.68 48.33 -3.90
N GLN A 587 -35.85 49.44 -3.18
CA GLN A 587 -34.74 50.34 -2.81
C GLN A 587 -34.72 50.49 -1.29
N LEU A 588 -33.73 49.88 -0.65
CA LEU A 588 -33.59 49.78 0.79
C LEU A 588 -32.43 50.66 1.27
N VAL A 589 -32.65 51.39 2.36
CA VAL A 589 -31.65 52.27 2.97
C VAL A 589 -31.78 52.12 4.48
N GLY A 590 -30.73 51.61 5.14
CA GLY A 590 -30.60 51.54 6.58
C GLY A 590 -30.31 52.90 7.22
N THR A 591 -29.75 52.85 8.42
CA THR A 591 -29.69 54.01 9.31
C THR A 591 -28.26 54.48 9.57
N ALA A 592 -27.92 54.69 10.83
CA ALA A 592 -26.57 55.08 11.29
C ALA A 592 -26.23 54.32 12.57
N GLY A 593 -26.74 53.10 12.67
CA GLY A 593 -26.36 52.08 13.63
C GLY A 593 -26.90 50.72 13.17
N ASN A 594 -26.22 49.67 13.62
CA ASN A 594 -26.37 48.26 13.25
C ASN A 594 -27.81 47.84 12.89
N ASP A 595 -28.05 47.65 11.60
CA ASP A 595 -29.30 47.24 10.98
C ASP A 595 -29.27 45.76 10.54
N VAL A 596 -30.45 45.18 10.35
CA VAL A 596 -30.62 43.83 9.77
C VAL A 596 -31.58 43.97 8.59
N ILE A 597 -31.05 43.88 7.38
CA ILE A 597 -31.76 44.20 6.14
C ILE A 597 -31.98 42.91 5.33
N PHE A 598 -33.24 42.55 5.12
CA PHE A 598 -33.61 41.43 4.23
C PHE A 598 -34.37 41.97 3.02
N ALA A 599 -33.79 41.85 1.84
CA ALA A 599 -34.42 42.34 0.60
C ALA A 599 -35.43 41.32 0.05
N ARG A 600 -34.99 40.04 -0.01
CA ARG A 600 -35.68 38.77 -0.34
C ARG A 600 -35.59 38.37 -1.80
N GLY A 601 -35.97 39.22 -2.74
CA GLY A 601 -35.95 38.83 -4.14
C GLY A 601 -36.53 39.83 -5.12
N GLY A 602 -36.13 39.68 -6.38
CA GLY A 602 -36.07 40.76 -7.34
C GLY A 602 -34.70 41.46 -7.29
N ASP A 603 -34.38 42.20 -8.34
CA ASP A 603 -33.08 42.89 -8.46
C ASP A 603 -33.09 44.16 -7.58
N ASP A 604 -32.53 44.06 -6.37
CA ASP A 604 -32.66 45.06 -5.32
C ASP A 604 -31.49 46.08 -5.30
N THR A 605 -31.70 47.24 -4.68
CA THR A 605 -30.63 48.21 -4.40
C THR A 605 -30.62 48.56 -2.92
N ILE A 606 -29.55 48.21 -2.22
CA ILE A 606 -29.44 48.26 -0.77
C ILE A 606 -28.25 49.15 -0.36
N LEU A 607 -28.51 50.05 0.58
CA LEU A 607 -27.49 50.77 1.34
C LEU A 607 -27.66 50.41 2.82
N GLY A 608 -26.64 49.86 3.48
CA GLY A 608 -26.61 49.62 4.92
C GLY A 608 -26.65 50.94 5.69
N GLY A 609 -25.49 51.58 5.87
CA GLY A 609 -25.37 52.90 6.47
C GLY A 609 -24.11 53.02 7.30
N ASP A 610 -24.17 53.84 8.36
CA ASP A 610 -23.14 53.75 9.40
C ASP A 610 -23.55 52.65 10.41
N GLY A 611 -22.62 51.85 10.92
CA GLY A 611 -22.86 50.77 11.90
C GLY A 611 -22.56 49.39 11.33
N ASP A 612 -22.35 48.39 12.21
CA ASP A 612 -22.05 47.01 11.76
C ASP A 612 -23.36 46.29 11.40
N ASP A 613 -23.64 46.18 10.11
CA ASP A 613 -24.91 45.73 9.55
C ASP A 613 -24.89 44.23 9.16
N VAL A 614 -26.08 43.63 9.07
CA VAL A 614 -26.27 42.30 8.46
C VAL A 614 -27.25 42.43 7.30
N ILE A 615 -26.75 42.25 6.07
CA ILE A 615 -27.50 42.48 4.85
C ILE A 615 -27.64 41.17 4.07
N CYS A 616 -28.88 40.84 3.70
CA CYS A 616 -29.20 39.70 2.86
C CYS A 616 -29.99 40.20 1.64
N GLY A 617 -29.40 40.05 0.46
CA GLY A 617 -30.03 40.30 -0.84
C GLY A 617 -31.18 39.34 -1.07
N GLY A 618 -30.88 38.16 -1.63
CA GLY A 618 -31.77 37.01 -1.65
C GLY A 618 -31.84 36.32 -3.00
N THR A 619 -32.77 36.75 -3.86
CA THR A 619 -32.96 36.12 -5.19
C THR A 619 -33.19 37.16 -6.27
N GLY A 620 -32.15 37.57 -6.97
CA GLY A 620 -32.17 38.64 -7.97
C GLY A 620 -30.75 39.12 -8.24
N ASP A 621 -30.51 39.91 -9.29
CA ASP A 621 -29.18 40.51 -9.52
C ASP A 621 -29.03 41.78 -8.64
N ASP A 622 -28.53 41.63 -7.40
CA ASP A 622 -28.60 42.67 -6.37
C ASP A 622 -27.42 43.67 -6.40
N GLN A 623 -27.68 44.91 -5.97
CA GLN A 623 -26.65 45.94 -5.74
C GLN A 623 -26.64 46.33 -4.26
N ILE A 624 -25.63 45.87 -3.53
CA ILE A 624 -25.52 46.01 -2.08
C ILE A 624 -24.28 46.82 -1.71
N SER A 625 -24.46 47.83 -0.84
CA SER A 625 -23.35 48.54 -0.21
C SER A 625 -23.51 48.64 1.29
N GLY A 626 -22.52 48.14 2.05
CA GLY A 626 -22.47 48.23 3.51
C GLY A 626 -22.38 49.67 4.01
N ASN A 627 -21.33 50.36 3.58
CA ASN A 627 -20.92 51.74 3.87
C ASN A 627 -19.89 51.89 5.00
N ALA A 628 -20.26 51.99 6.27
CA ALA A 628 -19.29 52.34 7.32
C ALA A 628 -19.52 51.55 8.62
N GLY A 629 -18.92 50.36 8.71
CA GLY A 629 -19.12 49.38 9.77
C GLY A 629 -18.28 48.13 9.54
N SER A 630 -18.41 47.11 10.38
CA SER A 630 -17.92 45.76 10.04
C SER A 630 -19.09 44.87 9.63
N ASP A 631 -19.42 44.92 8.34
CA ASP A 631 -20.68 44.44 7.80
C ASP A 631 -20.61 42.95 7.41
N GLN A 632 -21.75 42.27 7.52
CA GLN A 632 -21.95 40.93 6.98
C GLN A 632 -22.90 41.00 5.80
N ILE A 633 -22.39 40.75 4.60
CA ILE A 633 -23.11 40.94 3.35
C ILE A 633 -23.27 39.58 2.65
N LEU A 634 -24.52 39.18 2.43
CA LEU A 634 -24.90 37.97 1.71
C LEU A 634 -25.68 38.36 0.45
N GLY A 635 -25.17 38.02 -0.74
CA GLY A 635 -25.92 38.13 -2.00
C GLY A 635 -27.01 37.07 -2.12
N GLU A 636 -26.64 35.82 -1.86
CA GLU A 636 -27.42 34.58 -1.95
C GLU A 636 -27.60 34.00 -3.37
N ASN A 637 -28.54 34.45 -4.21
CA ASN A 637 -28.75 33.89 -5.56
C ASN A 637 -28.97 34.99 -6.62
N GLY A 638 -27.95 35.28 -7.40
CA GLY A 638 -27.92 36.40 -8.33
C GLY A 638 -26.53 36.59 -8.91
N ASN A 639 -26.39 37.49 -9.87
CA ASN A 639 -25.08 38.03 -10.25
C ASN A 639 -24.90 39.33 -9.48
N ASP A 640 -24.44 39.24 -8.24
CA ASP A 640 -24.56 40.31 -7.27
C ASP A 640 -23.37 41.27 -7.31
N GLN A 641 -23.63 42.54 -7.01
CA GLN A 641 -22.60 43.55 -6.77
C GLN A 641 -22.56 43.90 -5.27
N LEU A 642 -21.57 43.38 -4.57
CA LEU A 642 -21.37 43.58 -3.13
C LEU A 642 -20.21 44.56 -2.89
N ILE A 643 -20.45 45.61 -2.11
CA ILE A 643 -19.46 46.66 -1.82
C ILE A 643 -19.42 46.96 -0.32
N GLY A 644 -18.30 46.71 0.35
CA GLY A 644 -18.11 47.01 1.77
C GLY A 644 -18.04 48.51 2.03
N LEU A 645 -16.96 49.12 1.56
CA LEU A 645 -16.46 50.46 1.87
C LEU A 645 -15.65 50.51 3.18
N ASP A 646 -15.97 51.37 4.16
CA ASP A 646 -15.08 51.66 5.29
C ASP A 646 -15.29 50.68 6.47
N GLY A 647 -14.47 49.62 6.54
CA GLY A 647 -14.39 48.74 7.72
C GLY A 647 -13.88 47.34 7.43
N ASN A 648 -14.09 46.40 8.36
CA ASN A 648 -13.64 45.02 8.23
C ASN A 648 -14.84 44.13 7.92
N ASP A 649 -15.09 43.89 6.64
CA ASP A 649 -16.33 43.30 6.16
C ASP A 649 -16.20 41.80 5.88
N THR A 650 -17.34 41.10 5.89
CA THR A 650 -17.42 39.68 5.56
C THR A 650 -18.48 39.44 4.50
N PHE A 651 -18.03 38.93 3.35
CA PHE A 651 -18.87 38.71 2.18
C PHE A 651 -19.14 37.23 1.93
N TRP A 652 -20.39 36.92 1.62
CA TRP A 652 -20.79 35.73 0.90
C TRP A 652 -21.46 36.19 -0.38
N GLY A 653 -20.86 35.89 -1.54
CA GLY A 653 -21.48 36.15 -2.85
C GLY A 653 -22.73 35.30 -2.99
N GLY A 654 -22.57 34.12 -3.57
CA GLY A 654 -23.63 33.13 -3.57
C GLY A 654 -23.58 32.24 -4.80
N SER A 655 -24.67 32.23 -5.56
CA SER A 655 -24.73 31.52 -6.83
C SER A 655 -25.04 32.48 -7.99
N GLY A 656 -24.06 32.58 -8.91
CA GLY A 656 -24.04 33.46 -10.07
C GLY A 656 -22.63 34.02 -10.27
N ASP A 657 -22.41 34.88 -11.25
CA ASP A 657 -21.10 35.52 -11.48
C ASP A 657 -21.00 36.81 -10.64
N ASP A 658 -20.51 36.71 -9.40
CA ASP A 658 -20.53 37.83 -8.43
C ASP A 658 -19.36 38.84 -8.58
N LEU A 659 -19.62 40.10 -8.21
CA LEU A 659 -18.63 41.18 -8.11
C LEU A 659 -18.56 41.71 -6.67
N ILE A 660 -17.49 41.33 -5.96
CA ILE A 660 -17.25 41.73 -4.57
C ILE A 660 -16.10 42.74 -4.51
N ILE A 661 -16.35 43.87 -3.85
CA ILE A 661 -15.38 44.92 -3.55
C ILE A 661 -15.37 45.11 -2.05
N GLY A 662 -14.22 44.90 -1.41
CA GLY A 662 -14.02 45.16 0.01
C GLY A 662 -14.01 46.66 0.30
N GLY A 663 -12.82 47.22 0.50
CA GLY A 663 -12.63 48.65 0.66
C GLY A 663 -11.40 48.96 1.52
N PRO A 664 -11.46 50.02 2.34
CA PRO A 664 -10.49 50.24 3.41
C PRO A 664 -10.79 49.40 4.67
N GLY A 665 -10.04 48.31 4.87
CA GLY A 665 -10.00 47.52 6.10
C GLY A 665 -9.49 46.09 5.87
N ASP A 666 -9.49 45.24 6.91
CA ASP A 666 -9.06 43.84 6.74
C ASP A 666 -10.28 42.95 6.43
N ASP A 667 -10.58 42.76 5.15
CA ASP A 667 -11.82 42.11 4.68
C ASP A 667 -11.71 40.59 4.51
N SER A 668 -12.85 39.90 4.44
CA SER A 668 -12.89 38.49 4.05
C SER A 668 -14.06 38.11 3.13
N ALA A 669 -13.80 37.27 2.14
CA ALA A 669 -14.77 36.91 1.11
C ALA A 669 -14.83 35.40 0.84
N ASN A 670 -16.04 34.86 0.93
CA ASN A 670 -16.44 33.60 0.34
C ASN A 670 -17.27 33.92 -0.92
N CYS A 671 -16.64 33.94 -2.09
CA CYS A 671 -17.34 34.43 -3.27
C CYS A 671 -18.46 33.51 -3.77
N GLY A 672 -18.45 32.23 -3.38
CA GLY A 672 -19.55 31.30 -3.64
C GLY A 672 -19.25 30.36 -4.80
N SER A 673 -20.10 30.40 -5.83
CA SER A 673 -20.07 29.46 -6.95
C SER A 673 -20.42 30.11 -8.28
N GLU A 674 -19.48 29.96 -9.23
CA GLU A 674 -19.47 30.24 -10.68
C GLU A 674 -18.16 30.97 -11.04
N ASN A 675 -18.17 32.23 -11.53
CA ASN A 675 -16.96 32.98 -11.88
C ASN A 675 -16.89 34.34 -11.17
N ASP A 676 -16.71 34.26 -9.85
CA ASP A 676 -16.80 35.40 -8.95
C ASP A 676 -15.49 36.20 -8.90
N TYR A 677 -15.59 37.52 -8.75
CA TYR A 677 -14.47 38.45 -8.68
C TYR A 677 -14.38 39.12 -7.30
N PHE A 678 -13.16 39.19 -6.74
CA PHE A 678 -12.89 39.93 -5.49
C PHE A 678 -11.75 40.94 -5.65
N ASP A 679 -11.99 42.17 -5.18
CA ASP A 679 -11.00 43.24 -5.04
C ASP A 679 -11.10 43.77 -3.60
N GLY A 680 -10.21 43.28 -2.73
CA GLY A 680 -10.22 43.61 -1.29
C GLY A 680 -9.79 45.05 -1.01
N GLY A 681 -8.79 45.56 -1.73
CA GLY A 681 -8.30 46.93 -1.57
C GLY A 681 -6.79 47.01 -1.31
N ASP A 682 -6.40 47.94 -0.45
CA ASP A 682 -4.99 48.26 -0.13
C ASP A 682 -4.48 47.60 1.18
N ASP A 683 -5.34 46.94 1.95
CA ASP A 683 -5.12 46.47 3.34
C ASP A 683 -4.91 44.92 3.44
N PHE A 684 -5.30 44.22 4.52
CA PHE A 684 -5.03 42.77 4.71
C PHE A 684 -6.28 41.90 4.48
N ASP A 685 -6.49 41.48 3.24
CA ASP A 685 -7.71 40.76 2.86
C ASP A 685 -7.53 39.22 2.80
N THR A 686 -8.62 38.51 3.11
CA THR A 686 -8.69 37.05 3.10
C THR A 686 -9.80 36.54 2.18
N ALA A 687 -9.46 36.21 0.93
CA ALA A 687 -10.36 35.55 0.00
C ALA A 687 -10.23 34.01 0.06
N LEU A 688 -11.35 33.30 -0.03
CA LEU A 688 -11.37 31.85 -0.18
C LEU A 688 -11.05 31.42 -1.63
N PRO A 689 -10.59 30.18 -1.88
CA PRO A 689 -10.06 29.76 -3.19
C PRO A 689 -11.08 29.70 -4.35
N ASN A 690 -12.35 30.00 -4.09
CA ASN A 690 -13.41 30.16 -5.10
C ASN A 690 -13.43 31.55 -5.76
N CYS A 691 -12.78 32.56 -5.16
CA CYS A 691 -12.70 33.92 -5.70
C CYS A 691 -11.63 34.10 -6.80
N GLU A 692 -11.93 34.74 -7.94
CA GLU A 692 -10.91 35.36 -8.79
C GLU A 692 -10.47 36.69 -8.17
N VAL A 693 -9.37 36.66 -7.42
CA VAL A 693 -8.81 37.86 -6.78
C VAL A 693 -8.01 38.69 -7.77
N THR A 694 -8.31 39.99 -7.85
CA THR A 694 -7.48 40.97 -8.57
C THR A 694 -6.60 41.76 -7.61
N VAL A 695 -5.30 41.83 -7.92
CA VAL A 695 -4.34 42.63 -7.15
C VAL A 695 -4.06 43.94 -7.88
N ASN A 696 -4.67 45.04 -7.43
CA ASN A 696 -4.40 46.37 -7.93
C ASN A 696 -3.05 46.90 -7.42
N ILE A 697 -1.98 46.68 -8.18
CA ILE A 697 -0.66 47.27 -7.88
C ILE A 697 -0.63 48.76 -8.28
N GLU A 698 -1.32 49.60 -7.51
CA GLU A 698 -1.32 51.07 -7.57
C GLU A 698 0.06 51.61 -7.13
N ALA A 699 1.05 51.52 -8.02
CA ALA A 699 2.33 52.19 -7.83
C ALA A 699 2.17 53.72 -8.01
N SER A 700 1.69 54.40 -6.97
CA SER A 700 1.56 55.87 -6.92
C SER A 700 2.86 56.55 -7.37
N PRO A 701 2.83 57.38 -8.44
CA PRO A 701 4.05 57.97 -9.00
C PRO A 701 4.78 58.95 -8.07
N GLU A 702 4.14 59.42 -6.99
CA GLU A 702 4.65 60.50 -6.15
C GLU A 702 5.28 60.06 -4.82
N SER A 703 5.30 58.76 -4.49
CA SER A 703 5.82 58.26 -3.21
C SER A 703 6.78 57.06 -3.28
N LEU A 704 7.46 56.82 -4.41
CA LEU A 704 8.57 55.85 -4.51
C LEU A 704 9.57 56.03 -3.35
N PRO A 705 9.65 55.11 -2.37
CA PRO A 705 10.57 55.26 -1.26
C PRO A 705 11.99 54.87 -1.70
N ALA A 706 12.98 55.31 -0.93
CA ALA A 706 14.38 55.14 -1.30
C ALA A 706 14.78 53.66 -1.41
N ARG A 707 15.65 53.37 -2.38
CA ARG A 707 16.19 52.04 -2.74
C ARG A 707 16.53 51.18 -1.50
N GLY A 708 15.61 50.28 -1.12
CA GLY A 708 15.73 49.44 0.08
C GLY A 708 14.45 49.31 0.93
N SER A 709 13.41 50.09 0.65
CA SER A 709 12.08 49.91 1.25
C SER A 709 11.39 48.65 0.73
N ARG A 710 10.76 47.91 1.65
CA ARG A 710 9.90 46.76 1.37
C ARG A 710 8.49 47.29 1.07
N LEU A 711 7.86 46.78 0.00
CA LEU A 711 6.40 46.80 -0.11
C LEU A 711 5.92 45.61 0.71
N ASP A 712 5.24 45.89 1.82
CA ASP A 712 4.64 44.88 2.70
C ASP A 712 3.12 44.85 2.43
N SER A 713 2.71 44.47 1.22
CA SER A 713 1.36 43.94 1.00
C SER A 713 1.37 42.46 1.36
N HIS A 714 0.74 42.14 2.48
CA HIS A 714 0.78 40.81 3.09
C HIS A 714 -0.42 39.97 2.64
N PHE A 715 -0.40 39.42 1.42
CA PHE A 715 -1.46 38.47 1.02
C PHE A 715 -1.16 37.05 1.50
N SER A 716 -2.17 36.39 2.08
CA SER A 716 -2.12 34.98 2.50
C SER A 716 -2.98 34.11 1.58
N ILE A 717 -2.46 33.80 0.39
CA ILE A 717 -3.17 33.01 -0.62
C ILE A 717 -3.09 31.51 -0.28
N PHE A 718 -4.25 30.87 -0.10
CA PHE A 718 -4.37 29.40 -0.09
C PHE A 718 -4.49 28.89 -1.54
N TRP A 719 -3.65 27.93 -1.91
CA TRP A 719 -3.54 27.47 -3.30
C TRP A 719 -4.69 26.52 -3.69
N GLY A 720 -5.57 26.99 -4.57
CA GLY A 720 -6.59 26.20 -5.27
C GLY A 720 -6.39 26.21 -6.80
N ASN A 721 -7.16 25.40 -7.54
CA ASN A 721 -6.95 25.11 -8.97
C ASN A 721 -7.31 26.25 -9.96
N ARG A 722 -7.67 27.46 -9.49
CA ARG A 722 -7.99 28.62 -10.36
C ARG A 722 -6.94 29.72 -10.12
N GLY A 723 -6.44 30.30 -11.21
CA GLY A 723 -5.18 31.07 -11.22
C GLY A 723 -5.33 32.56 -10.86
N LEU A 724 -4.22 33.17 -10.45
CA LEU A 724 -4.14 34.60 -10.11
C LEU A 724 -4.25 35.50 -11.36
N SER A 725 -5.19 36.45 -11.34
CA SER A 725 -5.38 37.45 -12.40
C SER A 725 -4.54 38.71 -12.14
N LEU A 726 -3.71 39.11 -13.11
CA LEU A 726 -2.83 40.28 -13.01
C LEU A 726 -3.18 41.30 -14.08
N SER A 727 -4.24 42.07 -13.82
CA SER A 727 -4.63 43.24 -14.58
C SER A 727 -3.51 44.30 -14.57
N LYS A 728 -3.11 44.82 -15.74
CA LYS A 728 -2.00 45.78 -15.87
C LYS A 728 -2.34 46.98 -16.74
N ALA A 729 -2.96 47.98 -16.14
CA ALA A 729 -3.22 49.27 -16.77
C ALA A 729 -1.98 50.20 -16.70
N VAL A 730 -1.04 50.08 -17.66
CA VAL A 730 0.03 51.10 -17.82
C VAL A 730 0.16 51.53 -19.28
N GLY A 731 -0.17 52.80 -19.55
CA GLY A 731 -0.07 53.42 -20.86
C GLY A 731 1.35 53.45 -21.42
N PHE A 732 1.56 52.87 -22.60
CA PHE A 732 2.86 52.82 -23.26
C PHE A 732 3.39 54.20 -23.65
N ASN A 733 4.63 54.54 -23.24
CA ASN A 733 5.56 55.27 -24.11
C ASN A 733 7.06 55.12 -23.74
N ARG A 734 7.75 54.31 -24.57
CA ARG A 734 9.20 54.29 -24.88
C ARG A 734 10.20 53.57 -23.95
N LEU A 735 11.02 52.73 -24.62
CA LEU A 735 12.32 52.15 -24.20
C LEU A 735 12.25 51.20 -22.99
N ASN A 736 12.20 49.87 -23.14
CA ASN A 736 12.79 49.00 -24.17
C ASN A 736 14.33 49.04 -24.23
N GLN A 737 14.99 48.76 -23.09
CA GLN A 737 16.31 48.10 -22.98
C GLN A 737 16.65 47.85 -21.49
N LEU A 738 16.55 46.59 -21.01
CA LEU A 738 17.46 45.91 -20.05
C LEU A 738 16.86 44.59 -19.51
N CYS A 739 17.57 43.48 -19.78
CA CYS A 739 17.52 42.13 -19.17
C CYS A 739 16.18 41.39 -18.93
N PRO A 740 15.89 40.30 -19.69
CA PRO A 740 14.88 39.31 -19.33
C PRO A 740 15.44 38.26 -18.35
N THR A 741 15.11 38.36 -17.05
CA THR A 741 15.58 37.37 -16.05
C THR A 741 14.63 37.10 -14.87
N LEU A 742 13.40 37.65 -14.88
CA LEU A 742 12.46 37.59 -13.75
C LEU A 742 11.22 36.71 -13.99
N LEU A 743 11.20 35.92 -15.07
CA LEU A 743 10.05 35.08 -15.50
C LEU A 743 10.25 33.58 -15.19
N ARG A 744 11.02 33.24 -14.14
CA ARG A 744 11.32 31.85 -13.71
C ARG A 744 11.37 31.64 -12.18
N ARG A 745 10.66 32.46 -11.40
CA ARG A 745 10.57 32.32 -9.93
C ARG A 745 9.17 32.57 -9.33
N CYS A 746 8.12 32.32 -10.10
CA CYS A 746 6.75 32.19 -9.59
C CYS A 746 6.21 30.83 -10.02
N SER A 747 6.72 29.75 -9.42
CA SER A 747 6.27 28.36 -9.60
C SER A 747 7.01 27.42 -8.62
N ARG A 748 6.90 27.68 -7.31
CA ARG A 748 7.25 26.80 -6.18
C ARG A 748 6.62 27.36 -4.92
#